data_AF-A0A6H1R8Q3-F1
#
_entry.id   AF-A0A6H1R8Q3-F1
#
_cell.length_a   1.000
_cell.length_b   1.000
_cell.length_c   1.000
_cell.angle_alpha   90.00
_cell.angle_beta   90.00
_cell.angle_gamma   90.00
#
_symmetry.space_group_name_H-M   'P 1'
#
loop_
_entity.id
_entity.type
_entity.pdbx_description
1 polymer ?
#
loop_
_entity_poly.entity_id
_entity_poly.type
_entity_poly.pdbx_seq_one_letter_code
_entity_poly.pdbx_strand_id
1 'polypeptide(L)'
;MNTQQPNRPVITPTMREQAQKQPNTWLYVVDPIFTDPNAEVPPWGFIGGYRVDEQGEITDDFSPNPNYRPSPVALRLPAPTNDVERALQLTTTGYAQGHSLLTAMLDAELILFAQPQGSGLFTMEHESGRRQLQVFTSETFLPPNWTTWQRMTGRQLATHHLTGIDVQVNPTSPVKARLPAEELAKAAAVPPKAPGVPINSPANGMPVQAPPGAAPQPGEQAPKPTGGPTAQPPGDPLETGFGRRFLGSMLAGAIGDALGAPVEFYPVDQIRSRFGAMGVTEYDRAGERPGEFTDDTQMVLFTLEGLIRGHFAARTAGADSPLSAIQLAYQRWLHTQGYAWMRAAGPFTMSHPKPNGWLIEQRDLFAVRSPNSSCIAALREFAAVGAPGTFERPINDSQDCGGVVRAAPVALWSDDPEQVFELAAATAALTCSQPNGYLPAGALAVVVHRLLREETLEDAVREARELLVQYQGHEDTERALQAAEELAEQGKPSPEQLKDTLGGGWAGHEALAIAVCAALSTDSIAAALMVSVNHSGDSDSTAAICGNIVGARYGAPALPGVWLRDLKQRGIVEALAKDALLEFGPTPPSGDAWTSRYPAAKDISDLVFTSALPLRGAEPVAKPSKAAPVADDAPAEAVEPEAEPDAPAVSIETADQQEAEAVEAVDAVDEPWLARYPIGEVAPAVPPLEDVVAPAAEVPEGPRYAAGTPESETAQPGEGPVEDDAAPETPDQEAPVQEAAAAEVPVADSPAAETPAAEPPASETPVAEAAVVEAPAAETAVTEVPTEARDEADEGLSDEELQLLSVWRKFRDNGDGNSADLTQGLQKLLVEAFGPERAAQLIGEAAAGAEPGAELAAETRVQLSRRERLEGCVLGAAVGDALGAPWMFSDLRTILSVNPEGVRELAEAFGRRGAATAYSQQAAFVLYGLIGGTIRSTLRGVPAFRPGLVRTVLQQWLLTQGARVGVNLPAGTLAENETLRVQRFPDEASLTSLAQWSDRREPPTPGNPPNAARTPAATVRGAVVGFEVRTVQDSISLGIEIAAVTHGHPDGYLPAGALSGLVSALQEGHTLAEAVHAVLAELDQMEGAETTALGLRSAIEIASNGPVSPAGLETLGLGWQAPEALAIAVAAALAHPNSFADAVSLAATHAGNSAATASICGSLLGTARGAGPIPAEWTTGLELRPVLDQLLEDAHRAGTEIDTHEPVPGWAQRYPG
;
A
#
# COMPACT_ATOMS: atom_id res chain seq x y z
N MET A 1 -0.98 -38.63 -10.97
CA MET A 1 -1.55 -37.98 -9.76
C MET A 1 -1.48 -38.99 -8.64
N ASN A 2 -0.99 -38.60 -7.46
CA ASN A 2 -0.91 -39.50 -6.31
C ASN A 2 -2.25 -39.45 -5.55
N THR A 3 -2.93 -40.59 -5.36
CA THR A 3 -4.32 -40.60 -4.87
C THR A 3 -4.36 -40.53 -3.34
N GLN A 4 -4.43 -39.32 -2.79
CA GLN A 4 -5.05 -39.12 -1.48
C GLN A 4 -6.49 -39.64 -1.51
N GLN A 5 -6.98 -40.17 -0.39
CA GLN A 5 -8.36 -40.66 -0.29
C GLN A 5 -9.35 -39.51 -0.50
N PRO A 6 -10.48 -39.73 -1.19
CA PRO A 6 -11.44 -38.66 -1.45
C PRO A 6 -12.04 -38.14 -0.15
N ASN A 7 -12.01 -36.82 0.04
CA ASN A 7 -12.61 -36.16 1.20
C ASN A 7 -14.08 -36.58 1.40
N ARG A 8 -14.41 -36.94 2.65
CA ARG A 8 -15.75 -37.38 3.06
C ARG A 8 -16.81 -36.35 2.61
N PRO A 9 -17.88 -36.73 1.87
CA PRO A 9 -18.85 -35.79 1.32
C PRO A 9 -19.60 -35.00 2.40
N VAL A 10 -19.72 -33.68 2.22
CA VAL A 10 -20.44 -32.80 3.16
C VAL A 10 -21.94 -33.13 3.17
N ILE A 11 -22.51 -33.28 4.37
CA ILE A 11 -23.94 -33.59 4.55
C ILE A 11 -24.77 -32.33 4.25
N THR A 12 -25.55 -32.36 3.18
CA THR A 12 -26.43 -31.25 2.77
C THR A 12 -27.80 -31.30 3.46
N PRO A 13 -28.58 -30.19 3.47
CA PRO A 13 -29.97 -30.22 3.94
C PRO A 13 -30.83 -31.24 3.17
N THR A 14 -30.68 -31.32 1.85
CA THR A 14 -31.38 -32.28 0.98
C THR A 14 -31.06 -33.73 1.35
N MET A 15 -29.82 -34.02 1.76
CA MET A 15 -29.45 -35.34 2.26
C MET A 15 -30.17 -35.69 3.56
N ARG A 16 -30.26 -34.76 4.53
CA ARG A 16 -31.02 -34.97 5.77
C ARG A 16 -32.51 -35.19 5.50
N GLU A 17 -33.10 -34.38 4.62
CA GLU A 17 -34.46 -34.56 4.13
C GLU A 17 -34.70 -35.93 3.46
N GLN A 18 -33.69 -36.55 2.86
CA GLN A 18 -33.80 -37.85 2.23
C GLN A 18 -33.61 -38.99 3.24
N ALA A 19 -32.71 -38.81 4.22
CA ALA A 19 -32.51 -39.73 5.34
C ALA A 19 -33.78 -39.86 6.21
N GLN A 20 -34.45 -38.73 6.52
CA GLN A 20 -35.71 -38.73 7.27
C GLN A 20 -36.85 -39.49 6.57
N LYS A 21 -36.75 -39.71 5.25
CA LYS A 21 -37.71 -40.51 4.46
C LYS A 21 -37.34 -42.00 4.43
N GLN A 22 -36.16 -42.39 4.94
CA GLN A 22 -35.61 -43.75 4.89
C GLN A 22 -34.79 -44.10 6.16
N PRO A 23 -35.39 -44.11 7.37
CA PRO A 23 -34.70 -44.52 8.60
C PRO A 23 -34.23 -45.98 8.54
N ASN A 24 -33.14 -46.30 9.25
CA ASN A 24 -32.45 -47.59 9.24
C ASN A 24 -31.94 -48.06 7.86
N THR A 25 -31.53 -47.15 6.98
CA THR A 25 -30.94 -47.50 5.67
C THR A 25 -29.55 -46.89 5.44
N TRP A 26 -29.02 -47.03 4.23
CA TRP A 26 -27.85 -46.31 3.74
C TRP A 26 -28.26 -45.27 2.71
N LEU A 27 -27.98 -44.00 3.00
CA LEU A 27 -28.11 -42.88 2.07
C LEU A 27 -26.88 -42.85 1.16
N TYR A 28 -27.01 -43.38 -0.05
CA TYR A 28 -25.93 -43.38 -1.04
C TYR A 28 -25.72 -42.00 -1.66
N VAL A 29 -24.44 -41.58 -1.72
CA VAL A 29 -24.02 -40.31 -2.34
C VAL A 29 -23.55 -40.60 -3.76
N VAL A 30 -24.10 -39.89 -4.75
CA VAL A 30 -23.74 -39.98 -6.16
C VAL A 30 -22.72 -38.91 -6.56
N ASP A 31 -21.94 -39.16 -7.60
CA ASP A 31 -21.06 -38.15 -8.21
C ASP A 31 -21.89 -36.98 -8.75
N PRO A 32 -21.49 -35.71 -8.53
CA PRO A 32 -22.22 -34.52 -8.98
C PRO A 32 -22.46 -34.40 -10.49
N ILE A 33 -21.84 -35.24 -11.35
CA ILE A 33 -22.18 -35.30 -12.77
C ILE A 33 -23.52 -35.99 -13.06
N PHE A 34 -24.04 -36.82 -12.14
CA PHE A 34 -25.33 -37.50 -12.28
C PHE A 34 -26.47 -36.61 -11.74
N THR A 35 -26.84 -35.59 -12.53
CA THR A 35 -27.82 -34.56 -12.13
C THR A 35 -29.28 -34.91 -12.43
N ASP A 36 -29.57 -35.93 -13.26
CA ASP A 36 -30.93 -36.42 -13.51
C ASP A 36 -31.32 -37.50 -12.47
N PRO A 37 -32.32 -37.27 -11.61
CA PRO A 37 -32.75 -38.23 -10.59
C PRO A 37 -33.42 -39.50 -11.17
N ASN A 38 -33.64 -39.58 -12.48
CA ASN A 38 -34.23 -40.74 -13.17
C ASN A 38 -33.20 -41.55 -13.98
N ALA A 39 -31.95 -41.10 -14.07
CA ALA A 39 -30.91 -41.80 -14.80
C ALA A 39 -30.36 -43.01 -14.02
N GLU A 40 -30.08 -44.12 -14.69
CA GLU A 40 -29.38 -45.26 -14.07
C GLU A 40 -27.93 -44.88 -13.74
N VAL A 41 -27.66 -44.54 -12.48
CA VAL A 41 -26.30 -44.28 -11.99
C VAL A 41 -25.51 -45.61 -11.95
N PRO A 42 -24.39 -45.74 -12.68
CA PRO A 42 -23.59 -46.97 -12.66
C PRO A 42 -23.02 -47.27 -11.27
N PRO A 43 -22.71 -48.54 -10.92
CA PRO A 43 -22.16 -48.88 -9.60
C PRO A 43 -20.84 -48.19 -9.21
N TRP A 44 -20.11 -47.64 -10.19
CA TRP A 44 -18.89 -46.82 -9.99
C TRP A 44 -19.17 -45.31 -9.88
N GLY A 45 -20.39 -44.85 -10.14
CA GLY A 45 -20.83 -43.45 -10.03
C GLY A 45 -21.30 -43.05 -8.62
N PHE A 46 -21.33 -43.98 -7.67
CA PHE A 46 -21.56 -43.70 -6.26
C PHE A 46 -20.23 -43.42 -5.55
N ILE A 47 -20.15 -42.34 -4.77
CA ILE A 47 -18.99 -41.98 -3.94
C ILE A 47 -18.87 -42.91 -2.73
N GLY A 48 -20.01 -43.26 -2.15
CA GLY A 48 -20.14 -44.08 -0.94
C GLY A 48 -21.56 -44.01 -0.39
N GLY A 49 -21.76 -44.43 0.85
CA GLY A 49 -23.02 -44.32 1.56
C GLY A 49 -22.84 -43.85 3.00
N TYR A 50 -23.79 -43.06 3.47
CA TYR A 50 -23.96 -42.69 4.87
C TYR A 50 -24.99 -43.58 5.54
N ARG A 51 -24.74 -44.04 6.76
CA ARG A 51 -25.74 -44.78 7.53
C ARG A 51 -26.75 -43.84 8.19
N VAL A 52 -28.02 -44.17 8.05
CA VAL A 52 -29.16 -43.49 8.67
C VAL A 52 -29.65 -44.29 9.88
N ASP A 53 -29.93 -43.61 10.99
CA ASP A 53 -30.39 -44.23 12.24
C ASP A 53 -31.92 -44.50 12.28
N GLU A 54 -32.43 -44.92 13.45
CA GLU A 54 -33.85 -45.20 13.67
C GLU A 54 -34.73 -43.94 13.63
N GLN A 55 -34.13 -42.76 13.86
CA GLN A 55 -34.79 -41.46 13.92
C GLN A 55 -34.82 -40.78 12.54
N GLY A 56 -34.03 -41.27 11.58
CA GLY A 56 -33.91 -40.72 10.24
C GLY A 56 -32.78 -39.70 10.08
N GLU A 57 -31.89 -39.57 11.08
CA GLU A 57 -30.73 -38.69 10.98
C GLU A 57 -29.51 -39.40 10.42
N ILE A 58 -28.61 -38.60 9.83
CA ILE A 58 -27.38 -39.08 9.21
C ILE A 58 -26.28 -39.17 10.26
N THR A 59 -25.80 -40.39 10.47
CA THR A 59 -24.69 -40.68 11.40
C THR A 59 -23.32 -40.43 10.73
N ASP A 60 -22.25 -40.40 11.54
CA ASP A 60 -20.87 -40.29 11.06
C ASP A 60 -20.30 -41.56 10.38
N ASP A 61 -21.05 -42.67 10.40
CA ASP A 61 -20.71 -43.96 9.79
C ASP A 61 -20.84 -43.85 8.24
N PHE A 62 -19.72 -43.49 7.59
CA PHE A 62 -19.60 -43.37 6.12
C PHE A 62 -18.80 -44.53 5.53
N SER A 63 -19.42 -45.26 4.60
CA SER A 63 -18.80 -46.36 3.85
C SER A 63 -18.42 -45.89 2.43
N PRO A 64 -17.13 -45.67 2.12
CA PRO A 64 -16.70 -45.26 0.78
C PRO A 64 -16.85 -46.41 -0.23
N ASN A 65 -17.22 -46.10 -1.47
CA ASN A 65 -17.31 -47.10 -2.54
C ASN A 65 -15.91 -47.38 -3.13
N PRO A 66 -15.35 -48.59 -3.01
CA PRO A 66 -14.02 -48.92 -3.55
C PRO A 66 -13.98 -48.94 -5.09
N ASN A 67 -15.14 -48.92 -5.76
CA ASN A 67 -15.23 -48.85 -7.22
C ASN A 67 -15.49 -47.41 -7.75
N TYR A 68 -15.51 -46.40 -6.87
CA TYR A 68 -15.83 -45.03 -7.25
C TYR A 68 -14.88 -44.47 -8.32
N ARG A 69 -15.44 -43.87 -9.37
CA ARG A 69 -14.71 -43.13 -10.41
C ARG A 69 -15.14 -41.66 -10.39
N PRO A 70 -14.31 -40.74 -9.87
CA PRO A 70 -14.67 -39.34 -9.79
C PRO A 70 -14.71 -38.68 -11.18
N SER A 71 -15.77 -37.94 -11.44
CA SER A 71 -15.97 -37.15 -12.66
C SER A 71 -15.08 -35.91 -12.69
N PRO A 72 -15.04 -35.17 -13.83
CA PRO A 72 -14.37 -33.86 -13.88
C PRO A 72 -14.88 -32.88 -12.82
N VAL A 73 -16.17 -32.92 -12.50
CA VAL A 73 -16.80 -32.05 -11.48
C VAL A 73 -16.37 -32.46 -10.07
N ALA A 74 -16.35 -33.76 -9.77
CA ALA A 74 -15.91 -34.27 -8.47
C ALA A 74 -14.40 -34.04 -8.23
N LEU A 75 -13.59 -34.11 -9.28
CA LEU A 75 -12.17 -33.77 -9.27
C LEU A 75 -11.89 -32.25 -9.24
N ARG A 76 -12.94 -31.40 -9.26
CA ARG A 76 -12.85 -29.94 -9.35
C ARG A 76 -12.01 -29.45 -10.55
N LEU A 77 -12.05 -30.17 -11.68
CA LEU A 77 -11.41 -29.72 -12.91
C LEU A 77 -12.11 -28.43 -13.41
N PRO A 78 -11.38 -27.48 -14.03
CA PRO A 78 -11.97 -26.27 -14.58
C PRO A 78 -13.12 -26.57 -15.54
N ALA A 79 -14.17 -25.75 -15.54
CA ALA A 79 -15.30 -25.93 -16.45
C ALA A 79 -14.80 -25.88 -17.92
N PRO A 80 -15.10 -26.89 -18.76
CA PRO A 80 -14.59 -26.94 -20.13
C PRO A 80 -15.22 -25.84 -20.98
N THR A 81 -14.39 -25.01 -21.62
CA THR A 81 -14.82 -23.82 -22.37
C THR A 81 -15.35 -24.16 -23.76
N ASN A 82 -15.03 -25.36 -24.27
CA ASN A 82 -15.44 -25.87 -25.57
C ASN A 82 -15.61 -27.40 -25.55
N ASP A 83 -16.18 -27.96 -26.62
CA ASP A 83 -16.45 -29.40 -26.71
C ASP A 83 -15.20 -30.27 -26.80
N VAL A 84 -14.05 -29.73 -27.21
CA VAL A 84 -12.77 -30.48 -27.19
C VAL A 84 -12.31 -30.68 -25.75
N GLU A 85 -12.31 -29.62 -24.94
CA GLU A 85 -12.00 -29.69 -23.51
C GLU A 85 -12.99 -30.59 -22.75
N ARG A 86 -14.28 -30.52 -23.10
CA ARG A 86 -15.33 -31.38 -22.53
C ARG A 86 -15.08 -32.85 -22.87
N ALA A 87 -14.86 -33.17 -24.14
CA ALA A 87 -14.57 -34.54 -24.58
C ALA A 87 -13.24 -35.05 -24.01
N LEU A 88 -12.23 -34.17 -23.87
CA LEU A 88 -10.94 -34.47 -23.27
C LEU A 88 -11.09 -34.84 -21.80
N GLN A 89 -11.72 -33.99 -20.98
CA GLN A 89 -11.97 -34.26 -19.55
C GLN A 89 -12.77 -35.56 -19.33
N LEU A 90 -13.84 -35.76 -20.10
CA LEU A 90 -14.67 -36.97 -20.00
C LEU A 90 -13.90 -38.22 -20.46
N THR A 91 -13.03 -38.13 -21.45
CA THR A 91 -12.18 -39.25 -21.87
C THR A 91 -11.12 -39.56 -20.81
N THR A 92 -10.44 -38.54 -20.27
CA THR A 92 -9.40 -38.70 -19.24
C THR A 92 -9.94 -39.29 -17.93
N THR A 93 -11.19 -38.99 -17.56
CA THR A 93 -11.87 -39.58 -16.39
C THR A 93 -12.55 -40.93 -16.68
N GLY A 94 -12.54 -41.39 -17.93
CA GLY A 94 -13.16 -42.66 -18.34
C GLY A 94 -14.69 -42.63 -18.46
N TYR A 95 -15.29 -41.44 -18.50
CA TYR A 95 -16.72 -41.20 -18.73
C TYR A 95 -17.09 -41.17 -20.23
N ALA A 96 -16.11 -40.95 -21.12
CA ALA A 96 -16.28 -41.00 -22.58
C ALA A 96 -15.25 -41.91 -23.25
N GLN A 97 -15.55 -42.34 -24.48
CA GLN A 97 -14.65 -43.13 -25.32
C GLN A 97 -13.76 -42.21 -26.16
N GLY A 98 -12.52 -42.59 -26.45
CA GLY A 98 -11.55 -41.73 -27.15
C GLY A 98 -11.98 -41.24 -28.55
N HIS A 99 -12.93 -41.92 -29.19
CA HIS A 99 -13.54 -41.46 -30.45
C HIS A 99 -14.39 -40.17 -30.27
N SER A 100 -14.91 -39.89 -29.08
CA SER A 100 -15.59 -38.64 -28.75
C SER A 100 -14.62 -37.45 -28.82
N LEU A 101 -13.39 -37.61 -28.32
CA LEU A 101 -12.34 -36.60 -28.43
C LEU A 101 -11.94 -36.37 -29.89
N LEU A 102 -11.71 -37.44 -30.67
CA LEU A 102 -11.43 -37.33 -32.11
C LEU A 102 -12.55 -36.58 -32.87
N THR A 103 -13.82 -36.87 -32.54
CA THR A 103 -14.96 -36.18 -33.16
C THR A 103 -14.96 -34.68 -32.81
N ALA A 104 -14.84 -34.34 -31.53
CA ALA A 104 -14.81 -32.95 -31.08
C ALA A 104 -13.64 -32.17 -31.70
N MET A 105 -12.44 -32.78 -31.77
CA MET A 105 -11.28 -32.15 -32.40
C MET A 105 -11.48 -31.86 -33.89
N LEU A 106 -12.16 -32.73 -34.64
CA LEU A 106 -12.40 -32.53 -36.07
C LEU A 106 -13.29 -31.32 -36.36
N ASP A 107 -14.37 -31.16 -35.58
CA ASP A 107 -15.37 -30.13 -35.79
C ASP A 107 -15.04 -28.79 -35.10
N ALA A 108 -14.05 -28.77 -34.21
CA ALA A 108 -13.53 -27.55 -33.58
C ALA A 108 -12.45 -26.85 -34.40
N GLU A 109 -12.33 -25.53 -34.21
CA GLU A 109 -11.15 -24.75 -34.57
C GLU A 109 -10.06 -24.94 -33.49
N LEU A 110 -8.84 -25.25 -33.92
CA LEU A 110 -7.67 -25.46 -33.09
C LEU A 110 -6.64 -24.38 -33.37
N ILE A 111 -5.88 -24.00 -32.34
CA ILE A 111 -4.78 -23.05 -32.45
C ILE A 111 -3.45 -23.83 -32.51
N LEU A 112 -2.55 -23.43 -33.40
CA LEU A 112 -1.24 -24.04 -33.60
C LEU A 112 -0.19 -22.95 -33.81
N PHE A 113 1.09 -23.25 -33.55
CA PHE A 113 2.17 -22.31 -33.83
C PHE A 113 2.27 -22.02 -35.35
N ALA A 114 2.53 -20.77 -35.70
CA ALA A 114 2.85 -20.35 -37.06
C ALA A 114 4.36 -20.24 -37.20
N GLN A 115 4.95 -20.80 -38.26
CA GLN A 115 6.38 -20.57 -38.50
C GLN A 115 6.60 -19.09 -38.87
N PRO A 116 7.52 -18.34 -38.21
CA PRO A 116 7.69 -16.89 -38.42
C PRO A 116 8.04 -16.45 -39.85
N GLN A 117 8.29 -17.40 -40.76
CA GLN A 117 8.79 -17.17 -42.12
C GLN A 117 8.03 -17.99 -43.19
N GLY A 118 6.91 -18.65 -42.87
CA GLY A 118 6.17 -19.42 -43.87
C GLY A 118 4.92 -20.16 -43.39
N SER A 119 4.10 -20.64 -44.34
CA SER A 119 2.84 -21.36 -44.11
C SER A 119 2.99 -22.83 -43.67
N GLY A 120 4.09 -23.16 -42.99
CA GLY A 120 4.39 -24.49 -42.49
C GLY A 120 3.74 -24.78 -41.13
N LEU A 121 3.33 -26.04 -40.91
CA LEU A 121 3.02 -26.53 -39.57
C LEU A 121 4.32 -26.78 -38.80
N PHE A 122 4.42 -26.23 -37.60
CA PHE A 122 5.59 -26.39 -36.73
C PHE A 122 5.47 -27.65 -35.85
N THR A 123 6.37 -28.61 -36.06
CA THR A 123 6.45 -29.83 -35.26
C THR A 123 7.75 -29.86 -34.47
N MET A 124 7.67 -30.16 -33.18
CA MET A 124 8.85 -30.37 -32.33
C MET A 124 9.25 -31.86 -32.33
N GLU A 125 10.51 -32.16 -32.07
CA GLU A 125 10.97 -33.54 -31.86
C GLU A 125 10.87 -33.88 -30.37
N HIS A 126 10.23 -35.00 -30.04
CA HIS A 126 10.13 -35.52 -28.68
C HIS A 126 11.33 -36.41 -28.36
N GLU A 127 11.75 -36.50 -27.09
CA GLU A 127 12.90 -37.32 -26.61
C GLU A 127 12.87 -38.78 -27.12
N SER A 128 11.69 -39.31 -27.40
CA SER A 128 11.47 -40.64 -27.97
C SER A 128 11.61 -40.72 -29.50
N GLY A 129 12.27 -39.76 -30.16
CA GLY A 129 12.50 -39.72 -31.61
C GLY A 129 11.23 -39.62 -32.49
N ARG A 130 10.09 -39.25 -31.91
CA ARG A 130 8.82 -39.02 -32.64
C ARG A 130 8.56 -37.53 -32.73
N ARG A 131 8.06 -37.06 -33.88
CA ARG A 131 7.67 -35.66 -34.04
C ARG A 131 6.27 -35.44 -33.49
N GLN A 132 6.09 -34.32 -32.79
CA GLN A 132 4.83 -33.94 -32.18
C GLN A 132 4.39 -32.56 -32.66
N LEU A 133 3.09 -32.44 -32.95
CA LEU A 133 2.42 -31.19 -33.28
C LEU A 133 1.58 -30.76 -32.08
N GLN A 134 1.91 -29.61 -31.49
CA GLN A 134 1.15 -29.09 -30.35
C GLN A 134 -0.05 -28.28 -30.86
N VAL A 135 -1.22 -28.57 -30.29
CA VAL A 135 -2.49 -27.92 -30.62
C VAL A 135 -3.19 -27.47 -29.34
N PHE A 136 -3.83 -26.31 -29.42
CA PHE A 136 -4.40 -25.62 -28.27
C PHE A 136 -5.89 -25.35 -28.54
N THR A 137 -6.74 -25.68 -27.56
CA THR A 137 -8.20 -25.55 -27.69
C THR A 137 -8.70 -24.12 -27.45
N SER A 138 -7.90 -23.30 -26.79
CA SER A 138 -8.14 -21.89 -26.51
C SER A 138 -6.81 -21.17 -26.26
N GLU A 139 -6.81 -19.83 -26.42
CA GLU A 139 -5.59 -19.01 -26.21
C GLU A 139 -5.10 -19.08 -24.75
N THR A 140 -5.97 -19.43 -23.81
CA THR A 140 -5.66 -19.69 -22.39
C THR A 140 -4.62 -20.81 -22.16
N PHE A 141 -4.43 -21.72 -23.12
CA PHE A 141 -3.43 -22.80 -23.01
C PHE A 141 -2.11 -22.50 -23.75
N LEU A 142 -2.03 -21.40 -24.51
CA LEU A 142 -0.81 -21.03 -25.23
C LEU A 142 0.35 -20.76 -24.24
N PRO A 143 1.58 -21.19 -24.55
CA PRO A 143 2.76 -20.80 -23.77
C PRO A 143 2.95 -19.28 -23.81
N PRO A 144 3.27 -18.61 -22.68
CA PRO A 144 3.35 -17.15 -22.62
C PRO A 144 4.48 -16.54 -23.45
N ASN A 145 5.43 -17.36 -23.93
CA ASN A 145 6.51 -16.97 -24.83
C ASN A 145 6.16 -17.14 -26.33
N TRP A 146 4.92 -17.46 -26.70
CA TRP A 146 4.49 -17.63 -28.09
C TRP A 146 3.78 -16.38 -28.61
N THR A 147 4.45 -15.64 -29.50
CA THR A 147 3.95 -14.36 -30.05
C THR A 147 3.21 -14.47 -31.37
N THR A 148 3.22 -15.64 -32.04
CA THR A 148 2.53 -15.85 -33.32
C THR A 148 1.89 -17.24 -33.40
N TRP A 149 0.63 -17.28 -33.82
CA TRP A 149 -0.16 -18.51 -33.97
C TRP A 149 -1.12 -18.42 -35.15
N GLN A 150 -1.58 -19.58 -35.60
CA GLN A 150 -2.56 -19.77 -36.67
C GLN A 150 -3.74 -20.62 -36.15
N ARG A 151 -4.93 -20.36 -36.69
CA ARG A 151 -6.16 -21.12 -36.43
C ARG A 151 -6.49 -22.03 -37.62
N MET A 152 -6.91 -23.26 -37.35
CA MET A 152 -7.51 -24.14 -38.37
C MET A 152 -8.40 -25.20 -37.73
N THR A 153 -9.43 -25.65 -38.44
CA THR A 153 -10.28 -26.77 -37.98
C THR A 153 -9.52 -28.09 -37.95
N GLY A 154 -9.89 -29.02 -37.06
CA GLY A 154 -9.29 -30.36 -37.06
C GLY A 154 -9.51 -31.11 -38.38
N ARG A 155 -10.60 -30.83 -39.11
CA ARG A 155 -10.80 -31.32 -40.48
C ARG A 155 -9.80 -30.76 -41.48
N GLN A 156 -9.43 -29.47 -41.41
CA GLN A 156 -8.33 -28.93 -42.21
C GLN A 156 -7.01 -29.58 -41.81
N LEU A 157 -6.70 -29.65 -40.51
CA LEU A 157 -5.49 -30.28 -39.98
C LEU A 157 -5.30 -31.73 -40.47
N ALA A 158 -6.39 -32.51 -40.51
CA ALA A 158 -6.39 -33.88 -41.03
C ALA A 158 -5.97 -34.01 -42.51
N THR A 159 -6.06 -32.94 -43.31
CA THR A 159 -5.62 -32.95 -44.71
C THR A 159 -4.12 -32.79 -44.91
N HIS A 160 -3.35 -32.43 -43.86
CA HIS A 160 -1.90 -32.19 -43.96
C HIS A 160 -1.02 -33.47 -44.03
N HIS A 161 -1.61 -34.66 -44.17
CA HIS A 161 -0.90 -35.94 -44.39
C HIS A 161 0.22 -36.25 -43.37
N LEU A 162 -0.03 -35.90 -42.10
CA LEU A 162 0.91 -35.91 -40.97
C LEU A 162 1.31 -37.33 -40.49
N THR A 163 1.87 -38.13 -41.38
CA THR A 163 2.25 -39.54 -41.14
C THR A 163 3.37 -39.64 -40.12
N GLY A 164 3.23 -40.51 -39.11
CA GLY A 164 4.23 -40.67 -38.04
C GLY A 164 4.36 -39.48 -37.07
N ILE A 165 3.45 -38.49 -37.12
CA ILE A 165 3.41 -37.34 -36.21
C ILE A 165 2.30 -37.55 -35.17
N ASP A 166 2.58 -37.25 -33.91
CA ASP A 166 1.59 -37.28 -32.83
C ASP A 166 1.04 -35.87 -32.55
N VAL A 167 -0.29 -35.72 -32.50
CA VAL A 167 -0.95 -34.46 -32.09
C VAL A 167 -1.07 -34.44 -30.57
N GLN A 168 -0.59 -33.37 -29.94
CA GLN A 168 -0.61 -33.16 -28.49
C GLN A 168 -1.53 -31.97 -28.14
N VAL A 169 -2.63 -32.26 -27.44
CA VAL A 169 -3.66 -31.28 -27.07
C VAL A 169 -3.32 -30.66 -25.71
N ASN A 170 -3.25 -29.33 -25.64
CA ASN A 170 -2.98 -28.54 -24.44
C ASN A 170 -1.78 -29.06 -23.61
N PRO A 171 -0.56 -29.12 -24.18
CA PRO A 171 0.63 -29.74 -23.57
C PRO A 171 0.96 -29.25 -22.15
N THR A 172 0.66 -27.98 -21.85
CA THR A 172 0.85 -27.29 -20.57
C THR A 172 -0.23 -27.63 -19.53
N SER A 173 -1.42 -28.06 -19.97
CA SER A 173 -2.57 -28.33 -19.10
C SER A 173 -2.35 -29.53 -18.16
N PRO A 174 -2.97 -29.55 -16.96
CA PRO A 174 -3.11 -30.77 -16.14
C PRO A 174 -4.04 -31.80 -16.78
N VAL A 175 -4.94 -31.39 -17.69
CA VAL A 175 -5.80 -32.27 -18.49
C VAL A 175 -5.40 -32.16 -19.96
N LYS A 176 -4.73 -33.19 -20.49
CA LYS A 176 -4.11 -33.19 -21.82
C LYS A 176 -4.11 -34.57 -22.47
N ALA A 177 -3.99 -34.61 -23.79
CA ALA A 177 -3.96 -35.84 -24.58
C ALA A 177 -2.84 -35.83 -25.62
N ARG A 178 -2.40 -37.03 -26.02
CA ARG A 178 -1.56 -37.29 -27.20
C ARG A 178 -2.24 -38.36 -28.04
N LEU A 179 -2.37 -38.14 -29.34
CA LEU A 179 -3.00 -39.05 -30.29
C LEU A 179 -2.21 -39.08 -31.61
N PRO A 180 -2.09 -40.21 -32.32
CA PRO A 180 -1.48 -40.23 -33.65
C PRO A 180 -2.31 -39.39 -34.63
N ALA A 181 -1.69 -38.52 -35.42
CA ALA A 181 -2.41 -37.70 -36.41
C ALA A 181 -3.14 -38.57 -37.45
N GLU A 182 -2.65 -39.79 -37.68
CA GLU A 182 -3.29 -40.80 -38.53
C GLU A 182 -4.69 -41.21 -38.03
N GLU A 183 -4.97 -41.19 -36.72
CA GLU A 183 -6.31 -41.45 -36.19
C GLU A 183 -7.27 -40.28 -36.44
N LEU A 184 -6.77 -39.04 -36.40
CA LEU A 184 -7.52 -37.86 -36.81
C LEU A 184 -7.85 -37.91 -38.32
N ALA A 185 -6.89 -38.33 -39.16
CA ALA A 185 -7.12 -38.54 -40.59
C ALA A 185 -8.10 -39.68 -40.90
N LYS A 186 -7.99 -40.82 -40.20
CA LYS A 186 -8.96 -41.94 -40.30
C LYS A 186 -10.36 -41.51 -39.91
N ALA A 187 -10.51 -40.72 -38.85
CA ALA A 187 -11.79 -40.17 -38.43
C ALA A 187 -12.34 -39.13 -39.44
N ALA A 188 -11.48 -38.27 -40.01
CA ALA A 188 -11.87 -37.30 -41.03
C ALA A 188 -12.36 -37.94 -42.35
N ALA A 189 -11.88 -39.14 -42.68
CA ALA A 189 -12.30 -39.90 -43.85
C ALA A 189 -13.74 -40.45 -43.75
N VAL A 190 -14.37 -40.40 -42.57
CA VAL A 190 -15.80 -40.70 -42.40
C VAL A 190 -16.60 -39.43 -42.72
N PRO A 191 -17.51 -39.46 -43.72
CA PRO A 191 -18.30 -38.28 -44.07
C PRO A 191 -19.18 -37.86 -42.89
N PRO A 192 -19.38 -36.54 -42.66
CA PRO A 192 -20.15 -36.07 -41.51
C PRO A 192 -21.58 -36.61 -41.58
N LYS A 193 -22.00 -37.28 -40.50
CA LYS A 193 -23.42 -37.50 -40.25
C LYS A 193 -24.11 -36.14 -40.21
N ALA A 194 -25.25 -36.01 -40.89
CA ALA A 194 -26.08 -34.81 -40.79
C ALA A 194 -26.33 -34.47 -39.31
N PRO A 195 -26.29 -33.19 -38.90
CA PRO A 195 -26.22 -32.78 -37.50
C PRO A 195 -27.33 -33.43 -36.70
N GLY A 196 -26.94 -34.31 -35.79
CA GLY A 196 -27.86 -35.00 -34.90
C GLY A 196 -28.46 -34.00 -33.92
N VAL A 197 -29.76 -34.17 -33.63
CA VAL A 197 -30.38 -33.56 -32.45
C VAL A 197 -29.51 -33.92 -31.23
N PRO A 198 -29.21 -32.96 -30.32
CA PRO A 198 -28.33 -33.22 -29.18
C PRO A 198 -28.76 -34.46 -28.39
N ILE A 199 -27.82 -35.37 -28.16
CA ILE A 199 -28.09 -36.69 -27.60
C ILE A 199 -28.24 -36.59 -26.08
N ASN A 200 -29.44 -36.25 -25.61
CA ASN A 200 -29.86 -36.61 -24.26
C ASN A 200 -30.26 -38.10 -24.24
N SER A 201 -29.53 -38.87 -23.42
CA SER A 201 -29.84 -40.22 -22.95
C SER A 201 -29.83 -41.39 -23.97
N PRO A 202 -29.39 -42.60 -23.56
CA PRO A 202 -29.60 -43.83 -24.33
C PRO A 202 -31.09 -44.18 -24.46
N ALA A 203 -31.48 -44.84 -25.55
CA ALA A 203 -32.88 -45.07 -25.92
C ALA A 203 -33.27 -46.56 -25.95
N ASN A 204 -34.57 -46.86 -25.83
CA ASN A 204 -35.36 -47.65 -26.80
C ASN A 204 -36.82 -47.88 -26.32
N GLY A 205 -37.82 -47.86 -27.23
CA GLY A 205 -39.21 -48.24 -26.90
C GLY A 205 -40.31 -47.79 -27.89
N MET A 206 -40.59 -48.62 -28.90
CA MET A 206 -41.65 -48.40 -29.93
C MET A 206 -43.06 -48.86 -29.46
N PRO A 207 -44.18 -48.74 -30.24
CA PRO A 207 -44.87 -47.48 -30.61
C PRO A 207 -46.44 -47.58 -30.61
N VAL A 208 -47.21 -46.53 -30.24
CA VAL A 208 -48.69 -46.51 -30.42
C VAL A 208 -49.22 -45.11 -30.84
N GLN A 209 -50.32 -45.09 -31.61
CA GLN A 209 -50.92 -43.91 -32.26
C GLN A 209 -52.08 -43.26 -31.47
N ALA A 210 -52.28 -41.94 -31.64
CA ALA A 210 -53.59 -41.27 -31.60
C ALA A 210 -53.57 -39.98 -32.48
N PRO A 211 -54.71 -39.49 -33.04
CA PRO A 211 -54.68 -38.62 -34.23
C PRO A 211 -55.43 -37.24 -34.01
N PRO A 212 -55.92 -36.46 -35.02
CA PRO A 212 -55.43 -35.08 -35.19
C PRO A 212 -56.48 -33.95 -35.40
N GLY A 213 -56.01 -32.69 -35.47
CA GLY A 213 -56.73 -31.54 -36.05
C GLY A 213 -56.66 -30.25 -35.23
N ALA A 214 -56.87 -29.04 -35.78
CA ALA A 214 -56.90 -28.61 -37.19
C ALA A 214 -56.67 -27.08 -37.31
N ALA A 215 -56.33 -26.62 -38.54
CA ALA A 215 -55.98 -25.27 -39.01
C ALA A 215 -56.68 -24.02 -38.37
N PRO A 216 -56.05 -22.82 -38.48
CA PRO A 216 -56.41 -21.97 -39.64
C PRO A 216 -55.28 -21.14 -40.30
N GLN A 217 -55.60 -20.65 -41.51
CA GLN A 217 -54.98 -19.61 -42.35
C GLN A 217 -56.11 -19.04 -43.26
N PRO A 218 -55.91 -18.00 -44.10
CA PRO A 218 -55.26 -16.68 -43.90
C PRO A 218 -56.12 -15.51 -44.45
N GLY A 219 -55.61 -14.26 -44.42
CA GLY A 219 -56.15 -13.09 -45.16
C GLY A 219 -55.88 -11.75 -44.43
N GLU A 220 -55.75 -10.59 -45.08
CA GLU A 220 -55.61 -10.24 -46.51
C GLU A 220 -54.85 -8.87 -46.63
N GLN A 221 -54.59 -8.33 -47.83
CA GLN A 221 -53.74 -7.11 -48.06
C GLN A 221 -54.59 -5.85 -48.37
N ALA A 222 -54.12 -4.60 -48.51
CA ALA A 222 -52.79 -3.96 -48.69
C ALA A 222 -52.87 -2.47 -48.16
N PRO A 223 -52.00 -1.46 -48.46
CA PRO A 223 -50.75 -1.40 -49.25
C PRO A 223 -49.58 -0.61 -48.57
N LYS A 224 -48.48 -0.35 -49.30
CA LYS A 224 -47.34 0.49 -48.88
C LYS A 224 -47.54 2.00 -49.14
N PRO A 225 -47.05 2.87 -48.25
CA PRO A 225 -46.47 4.17 -48.58
C PRO A 225 -44.92 4.14 -48.55
N THR A 226 -44.26 5.18 -49.06
CA THR A 226 -42.79 5.35 -49.09
C THR A 226 -42.32 6.47 -48.14
N GLY A 227 -41.27 6.25 -47.34
CA GLY A 227 -40.60 7.36 -46.65
C GLY A 227 -39.55 6.92 -45.62
N GLY A 228 -38.40 7.61 -45.62
CA GLY A 228 -37.40 7.63 -44.54
C GLY A 228 -36.38 6.47 -44.51
N PRO A 229 -35.09 6.75 -44.26
CA PRO A 229 -34.18 5.73 -43.76
C PRO A 229 -34.48 5.48 -42.28
N THR A 230 -34.89 4.27 -41.92
CA THR A 230 -35.02 3.87 -40.52
C THR A 230 -33.63 3.69 -39.92
N ALA A 231 -33.26 4.53 -38.96
CA ALA A 231 -32.02 4.37 -38.21
C ALA A 231 -31.99 2.98 -37.53
N GLN A 232 -30.81 2.34 -37.54
CA GLN A 232 -30.56 1.20 -36.68
C GLN A 232 -30.58 1.66 -35.21
N PRO A 233 -30.91 0.78 -34.24
CA PRO A 233 -30.60 1.07 -32.84
C PRO A 233 -29.09 1.33 -32.71
N PRO A 234 -28.66 2.29 -31.87
CA PRO A 234 -27.25 2.56 -31.68
C PRO A 234 -26.53 1.30 -31.17
N GLY A 235 -25.33 1.06 -31.70
CA GLY A 235 -24.45 0.01 -31.19
C GLY A 235 -23.94 0.34 -29.78
N ASP A 236 -23.26 -0.62 -29.16
CA ASP A 236 -22.59 -0.39 -27.89
C ASP A 236 -21.52 0.71 -28.08
N PRO A 237 -21.53 1.82 -27.31
CA PRO A 237 -20.53 2.88 -27.48
C PRO A 237 -19.10 2.38 -27.28
N LEU A 238 -18.90 1.33 -26.47
CA LEU A 238 -17.61 0.66 -26.26
C LEU A 238 -17.03 0.01 -27.53
N GLU A 239 -17.83 -0.20 -28.58
CA GLU A 239 -17.36 -0.80 -29.85
C GLU A 239 -16.92 0.24 -30.89
N THR A 240 -17.11 1.53 -30.62
CA THR A 240 -16.59 2.63 -31.45
C THR A 240 -15.08 2.80 -31.26
N GLY A 241 -14.37 3.37 -32.25
CA GLY A 241 -12.92 3.64 -32.13
C GLY A 241 -12.60 4.49 -30.90
N PHE A 242 -13.29 5.63 -30.78
CA PHE A 242 -13.23 6.52 -29.62
C PHE A 242 -13.56 5.81 -28.30
N GLY A 243 -14.65 5.02 -28.25
CA GLY A 243 -15.06 4.30 -27.04
C GLY A 243 -14.08 3.20 -26.62
N ARG A 244 -13.47 2.48 -27.57
CA ARG A 244 -12.39 1.52 -27.30
C ARG A 244 -11.15 2.21 -26.76
N ARG A 245 -10.81 3.40 -27.25
CA ARG A 245 -9.69 4.23 -26.76
C ARG A 245 -9.96 4.74 -25.35
N PHE A 246 -11.16 5.25 -25.07
CA PHE A 246 -11.52 5.72 -23.73
C PHE A 246 -11.58 4.61 -22.70
N LEU A 247 -12.21 3.47 -23.03
CA LEU A 247 -12.19 2.28 -22.17
C LEU A 247 -10.74 1.77 -21.98
N GLY A 248 -9.93 1.82 -23.03
CA GLY A 248 -8.51 1.48 -22.99
C GLY A 248 -7.74 2.34 -22.00
N SER A 249 -7.94 3.66 -22.04
CA SER A 249 -7.36 4.64 -21.11
C SER A 249 -7.67 4.28 -19.65
N MET A 250 -8.96 4.19 -19.29
CA MET A 250 -9.40 3.93 -17.92
C MET A 250 -8.95 2.56 -17.38
N LEU A 251 -8.93 1.52 -18.22
CA LEU A 251 -8.46 0.19 -17.82
C LEU A 251 -6.93 0.10 -17.76
N ALA A 252 -6.20 0.74 -18.68
CA ALA A 252 -4.74 0.74 -18.63
C ALA A 252 -4.22 1.55 -17.43
N GLY A 253 -4.87 2.67 -17.08
CA GLY A 253 -4.57 3.41 -15.85
C GLY A 253 -4.74 2.53 -14.61
N ALA A 254 -5.90 1.89 -14.46
CA ALA A 254 -6.17 0.96 -13.35
C ALA A 254 -5.26 -0.28 -13.32
N ILE A 255 -4.72 -0.70 -14.47
CA ILE A 255 -3.71 -1.76 -14.53
C ILE A 255 -2.33 -1.25 -14.11
N GLY A 256 -1.93 -0.04 -14.50
CA GLY A 256 -0.67 0.58 -14.12
C GLY A 256 -0.58 0.82 -12.61
N ASP A 257 -1.61 1.48 -12.07
CA ASP A 257 -1.90 1.63 -10.63
C ASP A 257 -1.68 0.30 -9.88
N ALA A 258 -2.45 -0.73 -10.23
CA ALA A 258 -2.41 -2.03 -9.55
C ALA A 258 -1.11 -2.86 -9.81
N LEU A 259 -0.25 -2.43 -10.74
CA LEU A 259 1.12 -2.97 -10.92
C LEU A 259 2.13 -2.21 -10.04
N GLY A 260 1.93 -0.91 -9.81
CA GLY A 260 2.82 -0.06 -9.02
C GLY A 260 2.60 -0.16 -7.52
N ALA A 261 1.36 -0.38 -7.06
CA ALA A 261 1.01 -0.42 -5.64
C ALA A 261 1.91 -1.32 -4.75
N PRO A 262 2.39 -2.51 -5.20
CA PRO A 262 3.31 -3.33 -4.40
C PRO A 262 4.75 -2.79 -4.29
N VAL A 263 5.10 -1.77 -5.08
CA VAL A 263 6.45 -1.17 -5.22
C VAL A 263 6.45 0.36 -5.04
N GLU A 264 5.32 0.96 -4.66
CA GLU A 264 5.25 2.31 -4.11
C GLU A 264 6.36 2.50 -3.05
N PHE A 265 7.10 3.61 -3.11
CA PHE A 265 8.29 3.92 -2.28
C PHE A 265 9.54 3.04 -2.47
N TYR A 266 9.51 1.95 -3.27
CA TYR A 266 10.66 1.03 -3.33
C TYR A 266 11.81 1.59 -4.19
N PRO A 267 13.07 1.48 -3.72
CA PRO A 267 14.24 1.64 -4.58
C PRO A 267 14.28 0.56 -5.66
N VAL A 268 14.79 0.90 -6.86
CA VAL A 268 14.82 -0.02 -8.02
C VAL A 268 15.46 -1.37 -7.70
N ASP A 269 16.51 -1.41 -6.89
CA ASP A 269 17.17 -2.67 -6.55
C ASP A 269 16.36 -3.54 -5.57
N GLN A 270 15.47 -2.95 -4.77
CA GLN A 270 14.45 -3.71 -4.01
C GLN A 270 13.35 -4.23 -4.94
N ILE A 271 12.94 -3.46 -5.95
CA ILE A 271 12.02 -3.92 -7.02
C ILE A 271 12.64 -5.11 -7.77
N ARG A 272 13.91 -5.01 -8.17
CA ARG A 272 14.66 -6.10 -8.82
C ARG A 272 14.84 -7.31 -7.90
N SER A 273 15.09 -7.11 -6.60
CA SER A 273 15.21 -8.22 -5.65
C SER A 273 13.90 -8.95 -5.42
N ARG A 274 12.74 -8.27 -5.50
CA ARG A 274 11.42 -8.87 -5.24
C ARG A 274 10.76 -9.47 -6.49
N PHE A 275 10.99 -8.88 -7.67
CA PHE A 275 10.36 -9.28 -8.94
C PHE A 275 11.34 -9.85 -9.99
N GLY A 276 12.63 -9.92 -9.66
CA GLY A 276 13.70 -10.34 -10.56
C GLY A 276 14.27 -9.19 -11.40
N ALA A 277 15.34 -9.45 -12.15
CA ALA A 277 16.12 -8.42 -12.86
C ALA A 277 15.34 -7.55 -13.87
N MET A 278 14.15 -7.99 -14.31
CA MET A 278 13.24 -7.22 -15.17
C MET A 278 12.31 -6.26 -14.42
N GLY A 279 12.30 -6.31 -13.08
CA GLY A 279 11.34 -5.62 -12.23
C GLY A 279 9.92 -6.19 -12.33
N VAL A 280 8.93 -5.39 -11.96
CA VAL A 280 7.51 -5.76 -12.04
C VAL A 280 7.14 -6.06 -13.51
N THR A 281 6.64 -7.27 -13.74
CA THR A 281 6.16 -7.77 -15.03
C THR A 281 4.77 -8.41 -14.95
N GLU A 282 4.27 -8.68 -13.74
CA GLU A 282 2.88 -9.01 -13.44
C GLU A 282 2.51 -8.53 -12.02
N TYR A 283 1.21 -8.58 -11.68
CA TYR A 283 0.76 -8.30 -10.32
C TYR A 283 1.44 -9.22 -9.31
N ASP A 284 1.89 -8.65 -8.19
CA ASP A 284 2.44 -9.41 -7.08
C ASP A 284 1.43 -10.47 -6.61
N ARG A 285 1.79 -11.74 -6.74
CA ARG A 285 0.98 -12.90 -6.34
C ARG A 285 1.22 -13.34 -4.89
N ALA A 286 2.29 -12.84 -4.27
CA ALA A 286 2.68 -13.12 -2.88
C ALA A 286 2.16 -12.03 -1.92
N GLY A 287 2.02 -10.79 -2.40
CA GLY A 287 1.40 -9.69 -1.66
C GLY A 287 -0.08 -9.93 -1.33
N GLU A 288 -0.59 -9.23 -0.31
CA GLU A 288 -1.92 -9.50 0.28
C GLU A 288 -3.09 -9.35 -0.72
N ARG A 289 -2.97 -8.47 -1.73
CA ARG A 289 -4.09 -8.10 -2.64
C ARG A 289 -3.65 -8.01 -4.12
N PRO A 290 -3.37 -9.14 -4.78
CA PRO A 290 -2.86 -9.16 -6.17
C PRO A 290 -3.83 -8.48 -7.15
N GLY A 291 -3.39 -7.41 -7.81
CA GLY A 291 -4.18 -6.68 -8.82
C GLY A 291 -5.26 -5.74 -8.26
N GLU A 292 -5.18 -5.36 -6.98
CA GLU A 292 -6.03 -4.34 -6.37
C GLU A 292 -5.44 -2.94 -6.56
N PHE A 293 -6.24 -1.97 -7.01
CA PHE A 293 -5.82 -0.60 -7.32
C PHE A 293 -5.91 0.36 -6.10
N THR A 294 -5.08 1.40 -6.01
CA THR A 294 -4.94 2.35 -4.89
C THR A 294 -6.04 3.42 -4.84
N ASP A 295 -5.81 4.56 -4.19
CA ASP A 295 -6.73 5.69 -4.25
C ASP A 295 -6.74 6.38 -5.61
N ASP A 296 -5.70 6.26 -6.42
CA ASP A 296 -5.63 6.79 -7.79
C ASP A 296 -6.83 6.39 -8.64
N THR A 297 -7.02 5.09 -8.86
CA THR A 297 -8.18 4.61 -9.61
C THR A 297 -9.50 4.88 -8.87
N GLN A 298 -9.53 4.88 -7.54
CA GLN A 298 -10.74 5.32 -6.83
C GLN A 298 -11.09 6.77 -7.18
N MET A 299 -10.10 7.67 -7.22
CA MET A 299 -10.28 9.09 -7.54
C MET A 299 -10.55 9.32 -9.02
N VAL A 300 -9.97 8.53 -9.95
CA VAL A 300 -10.39 8.49 -11.36
C VAL A 300 -11.89 8.17 -11.47
N LEU A 301 -12.36 7.15 -10.74
CA LEU A 301 -13.79 6.77 -10.72
C LEU A 301 -14.67 7.90 -10.15
N PHE A 302 -14.29 8.55 -9.05
CA PHE A 302 -15.07 9.66 -8.51
C PHE A 302 -14.99 10.94 -9.37
N THR A 303 -13.87 11.25 -10.04
CA THR A 303 -13.81 12.31 -11.07
C THR A 303 -14.80 12.00 -12.19
N LEU A 304 -14.82 10.77 -12.70
CA LEU A 304 -15.68 10.37 -13.83
C LEU A 304 -17.17 10.35 -13.44
N GLU A 305 -17.52 9.94 -12.22
CA GLU A 305 -18.89 10.09 -11.69
C GLU A 305 -19.28 11.57 -11.56
N GLY A 306 -18.37 12.42 -11.08
CA GLY A 306 -18.55 13.87 -10.96
C GLY A 306 -18.78 14.54 -12.32
N LEU A 307 -18.02 14.16 -13.35
CA LEU A 307 -18.18 14.64 -14.72
C LEU A 307 -19.53 14.23 -15.32
N ILE A 308 -19.96 12.96 -15.17
CA ILE A 308 -21.28 12.49 -15.63
C ILE A 308 -22.40 13.31 -15.00
N ARG A 309 -22.36 13.52 -13.68
CA ARG A 309 -23.37 14.33 -12.98
C ARG A 309 -23.29 15.80 -13.36
N GLY A 310 -22.10 16.36 -13.51
CA GLY A 310 -21.89 17.76 -13.91
C GLY A 310 -22.45 18.06 -15.30
N HIS A 311 -22.19 17.19 -16.29
CA HIS A 311 -22.76 17.31 -17.63
C HIS A 311 -24.30 17.15 -17.61
N PHE A 312 -24.82 16.19 -16.85
CA PHE A 312 -26.26 16.00 -16.68
C PHE A 312 -26.95 17.22 -16.02
N ALA A 313 -26.30 17.81 -15.00
CA ALA A 313 -26.75 19.05 -14.37
C ALA A 313 -26.69 20.24 -15.33
N ALA A 314 -25.63 20.38 -16.14
CA ALA A 314 -25.54 21.43 -17.16
C ALA A 314 -26.71 21.37 -18.14
N ARG A 315 -26.96 20.20 -18.75
CA ARG A 315 -28.01 20.04 -19.79
C ARG A 315 -29.45 19.94 -19.29
N THR A 316 -29.71 19.73 -17.99
CA THR A 316 -31.09 19.66 -17.45
C THR A 316 -31.46 20.65 -16.35
N ALA A 317 -30.47 21.21 -15.66
CA ALA A 317 -30.66 22.11 -14.52
C ALA A 317 -29.90 23.45 -14.66
N GLY A 318 -29.13 23.64 -15.73
CA GLY A 318 -28.47 24.92 -16.04
C GLY A 318 -27.21 25.18 -15.21
N ALA A 319 -26.43 24.15 -14.89
CA ALA A 319 -25.13 24.31 -14.26
C ALA A 319 -24.07 24.84 -15.25
N ASP A 320 -23.40 25.95 -14.90
CA ASP A 320 -22.34 26.53 -15.74
C ASP A 320 -21.00 25.76 -15.69
N SER A 321 -20.81 24.88 -14.69
CA SER A 321 -19.56 24.14 -14.46
C SER A 321 -19.80 22.82 -13.73
N PRO A 322 -19.03 21.74 -14.01
CA PRO A 322 -19.13 20.46 -13.31
C PRO A 322 -18.36 20.43 -11.98
N LEU A 323 -17.56 21.46 -11.66
CA LEU A 323 -16.66 21.48 -10.50
C LEU A 323 -17.38 21.25 -9.16
N SER A 324 -18.64 21.69 -9.04
CA SER A 324 -19.49 21.44 -7.87
C SER A 324 -19.84 19.96 -7.69
N ALA A 325 -20.24 19.29 -8.78
CA ALA A 325 -20.54 17.86 -8.80
C ALA A 325 -19.29 16.98 -8.61
N ILE A 326 -18.13 17.43 -9.13
CA ILE A 326 -16.83 16.77 -8.94
C ILE A 326 -16.33 16.95 -7.50
N GLN A 327 -16.40 18.16 -6.95
CA GLN A 327 -16.06 18.40 -5.54
C GLN A 327 -16.94 17.57 -4.60
N LEU A 328 -18.24 17.43 -4.88
CA LEU A 328 -19.14 16.55 -4.13
C LEU A 328 -18.82 15.05 -4.35
N ALA A 329 -18.33 14.65 -5.53
CA ALA A 329 -17.86 13.29 -5.78
C ALA A 329 -16.61 12.97 -4.94
N TYR A 330 -15.66 13.89 -4.84
CA TYR A 330 -14.50 13.74 -3.94
C TYR A 330 -14.92 13.66 -2.46
N GLN A 331 -16.03 14.30 -2.05
CA GLN A 331 -16.57 14.08 -0.69
C GLN A 331 -17.31 12.74 -0.53
N ARG A 332 -17.84 12.15 -1.62
CA ARG A 332 -18.29 10.74 -1.61
C ARG A 332 -17.11 9.78 -1.47
N TRP A 333 -15.96 10.07 -2.12
CA TRP A 333 -14.71 9.34 -1.89
C TRP A 333 -14.15 9.50 -0.48
N LEU A 334 -14.07 10.72 0.06
CA LEU A 334 -13.61 10.92 1.45
C LEU A 334 -14.48 10.12 2.45
N HIS A 335 -15.78 9.98 2.18
CA HIS A 335 -16.66 9.12 2.97
C HIS A 335 -16.36 7.61 2.83
N THR A 336 -15.86 7.12 1.69
CA THR A 336 -15.39 5.73 1.59
C THR A 336 -14.10 5.48 2.39
N GLN A 337 -13.27 6.52 2.58
CA GLN A 337 -12.06 6.49 3.44
C GLN A 337 -12.35 6.56 4.95
N GLY A 338 -13.56 6.16 5.38
CA GLY A 338 -13.96 6.03 6.78
C GLY A 338 -14.53 7.29 7.44
N TYR A 339 -14.45 8.47 6.80
CA TYR A 339 -15.02 9.71 7.36
C TYR A 339 -16.55 9.66 7.40
N ALA A 340 -17.15 10.16 8.49
CA ALA A 340 -18.61 10.23 8.59
C ALA A 340 -19.19 11.24 7.57
N TRP A 341 -20.24 10.86 6.83
CA TRP A 341 -20.77 11.68 5.72
C TRP A 341 -21.04 13.16 6.07
N MET A 342 -21.61 13.44 7.24
CA MET A 342 -21.90 14.82 7.69
C MET A 342 -20.64 15.70 7.84
N ARG A 343 -19.45 15.11 7.85
CA ARG A 343 -18.14 15.77 7.99
C ARG A 343 -17.32 15.74 6.71
N ALA A 344 -17.60 14.82 5.79
CA ALA A 344 -17.07 14.85 4.43
C ALA A 344 -17.87 15.82 3.55
N ALA A 345 -19.21 15.74 3.57
CA ALA A 345 -20.07 16.59 2.75
C ALA A 345 -19.97 18.09 3.09
N GLY A 346 -19.67 18.43 4.35
CA GLY A 346 -19.50 19.81 4.82
C GLY A 346 -20.67 20.71 4.41
N PRO A 347 -20.46 21.75 3.57
CA PRO A 347 -21.54 22.63 3.11
C PRO A 347 -22.65 21.88 2.35
N PHE A 348 -22.34 20.79 1.64
CA PHE A 348 -23.32 20.01 0.90
C PHE A 348 -24.29 19.22 1.81
N THR A 349 -24.03 19.11 3.12
CA THR A 349 -24.89 18.34 4.05
C THR A 349 -26.34 18.83 4.04
N MET A 350 -26.60 20.10 3.72
CA MET A 350 -27.95 20.67 3.62
C MET A 350 -28.72 20.22 2.36
N SER A 351 -28.06 20.13 1.20
CA SER A 351 -28.67 19.59 -0.03
C SER A 351 -28.67 18.06 -0.04
N HIS A 352 -27.66 17.45 0.58
CA HIS A 352 -27.35 16.03 0.65
C HIS A 352 -27.17 15.54 2.11
N PRO A 353 -28.25 15.27 2.85
CA PRO A 353 -28.17 14.75 4.22
C PRO A 353 -27.64 13.31 4.32
N LYS A 354 -27.47 12.62 3.18
CA LYS A 354 -26.83 11.31 3.03
C LYS A 354 -26.15 11.23 1.65
N PRO A 355 -25.15 10.36 1.44
CA PRO A 355 -24.60 10.13 0.11
C PRO A 355 -25.64 9.47 -0.81
N ASN A 356 -25.45 9.58 -2.12
CA ASN A 356 -26.38 9.14 -3.16
C ASN A 356 -25.66 8.67 -4.44
N GLY A 357 -26.40 7.99 -5.33
CA GLY A 357 -25.90 7.42 -6.58
C GLY A 357 -25.25 6.05 -6.40
N TRP A 358 -24.97 5.37 -7.51
CA TRP A 358 -24.60 3.94 -7.49
C TRP A 358 -23.14 3.65 -7.10
N LEU A 359 -22.22 4.59 -7.30
CA LEU A 359 -20.79 4.36 -7.05
C LEU A 359 -20.53 4.23 -5.54
N ILE A 360 -21.18 5.04 -4.72
CA ILE A 360 -21.10 5.00 -3.25
C ILE A 360 -21.87 3.82 -2.62
N GLU A 361 -22.54 2.99 -3.43
CA GLU A 361 -23.10 1.71 -3.00
C GLU A 361 -22.08 0.56 -3.09
N GLN A 362 -21.03 0.70 -3.91
CA GLN A 362 -20.00 -0.31 -4.14
C GLN A 362 -19.14 -0.50 -2.87
N ARG A 363 -19.36 -1.60 -2.16
CA ARG A 363 -18.71 -1.87 -0.86
C ARG A 363 -17.19 -2.01 -0.98
N ASP A 364 -16.70 -2.56 -2.08
CA ASP A 364 -15.28 -2.73 -2.39
C ASP A 364 -14.48 -1.41 -2.42
N LEU A 365 -15.15 -0.26 -2.56
CA LEU A 365 -14.51 1.07 -2.52
C LEU A 365 -14.37 1.62 -1.09
N PHE A 366 -15.03 1.03 -0.09
CA PHE A 366 -14.85 1.36 1.34
C PHE A 366 -13.59 0.71 1.90
N ALA A 367 -12.47 0.95 1.23
CA ALA A 367 -11.14 0.45 1.56
C ALA A 367 -10.14 1.60 1.44
N VAL A 368 -9.47 1.90 2.56
CA VAL A 368 -8.30 2.78 2.61
C VAL A 368 -7.15 2.06 1.91
N ARG A 369 -6.55 2.71 0.91
CA ARG A 369 -5.46 2.21 0.06
C ARG A 369 -4.51 3.37 -0.26
N SER A 370 -3.46 3.54 0.54
CA SER A 370 -2.42 4.61 0.44
C SER A 370 -2.90 6.07 0.25
N PRO A 371 -4.09 6.53 0.72
CA PRO A 371 -4.68 7.77 0.22
C PRO A 371 -3.81 9.02 0.49
N ASN A 372 -3.48 9.77 -0.56
CA ASN A 372 -2.51 10.86 -0.43
C ASN A 372 -2.96 11.89 0.64
N SER A 373 -2.09 12.10 1.64
CA SER A 373 -2.42 12.86 2.84
C SER A 373 -2.79 14.32 2.56
N SER A 374 -2.24 14.94 1.50
CA SER A 374 -2.58 16.32 1.12
C SER A 374 -3.98 16.41 0.49
N CYS A 375 -4.38 15.38 -0.26
CA CYS A 375 -5.71 15.24 -0.83
C CYS A 375 -6.76 15.09 0.29
N ILE A 376 -6.53 14.18 1.24
CA ILE A 376 -7.36 14.01 2.44
C ILE A 376 -7.44 15.32 3.25
N ALA A 377 -6.33 16.04 3.39
CA ALA A 377 -6.31 17.33 4.10
C ALA A 377 -7.14 18.41 3.38
N ALA A 378 -7.00 18.55 2.06
CA ALA A 378 -7.74 19.52 1.26
C ALA A 378 -9.25 19.25 1.24
N LEU A 379 -9.67 17.98 1.12
CA LEU A 379 -11.09 17.63 1.13
C LEU A 379 -11.72 17.86 2.50
N ARG A 380 -10.99 17.62 3.61
CA ARG A 380 -11.42 17.97 4.97
C ARG A 380 -11.48 19.49 5.18
N GLU A 381 -10.54 20.25 4.62
CA GLU A 381 -10.52 21.72 4.66
C GLU A 381 -11.73 22.32 3.93
N PHE A 382 -12.04 21.84 2.71
CA PHE A 382 -13.28 22.20 2.01
C PHE A 382 -14.50 21.95 2.90
N ALA A 383 -14.57 20.79 3.52
CA ALA A 383 -15.73 20.39 4.31
C ALA A 383 -15.89 21.21 5.60
N ALA A 384 -14.78 21.70 6.17
CA ALA A 384 -14.76 22.52 7.39
C ALA A 384 -15.02 24.02 7.12
N VAL A 385 -14.49 24.58 6.03
CA VAL A 385 -14.59 26.02 5.73
C VAL A 385 -15.71 26.34 4.73
N GLY A 386 -16.15 25.35 3.93
CA GLY A 386 -17.14 25.53 2.89
C GLY A 386 -16.62 26.23 1.62
N ALA A 387 -15.30 26.26 1.43
CA ALA A 387 -14.63 26.98 0.34
C ALA A 387 -13.77 26.02 -0.51
N PRO A 388 -14.04 25.85 -1.81
CA PRO A 388 -13.22 25.00 -2.69
C PRO A 388 -11.86 25.63 -3.00
N GLY A 389 -10.86 24.79 -3.25
CA GLY A 389 -9.57 25.24 -3.77
C GLY A 389 -9.71 25.80 -5.18
N THR A 390 -9.07 26.95 -5.43
CA THR A 390 -8.98 27.57 -6.76
C THR A 390 -7.59 28.19 -6.96
N PHE A 391 -7.30 28.70 -8.16
CA PHE A 391 -6.02 29.35 -8.47
C PHE A 391 -5.80 30.63 -7.64
N GLU A 392 -6.86 31.37 -7.32
CA GLU A 392 -6.84 32.60 -6.52
C GLU A 392 -6.99 32.33 -5.01
N ARG A 393 -7.66 31.23 -4.65
CA ARG A 393 -7.84 30.74 -3.28
C ARG A 393 -7.22 29.35 -3.14
N PRO A 394 -5.89 29.24 -3.00
CA PRO A 394 -5.23 27.97 -2.74
C PRO A 394 -5.72 27.38 -1.42
N ILE A 395 -6.06 26.08 -1.42
CA ILE A 395 -6.52 25.34 -0.23
C ILE A 395 -5.35 24.77 0.59
N ASN A 396 -4.20 24.58 -0.07
CA ASN A 396 -2.93 24.12 0.48
C ASN A 396 -1.74 24.60 -0.39
N ASP A 397 -0.55 24.11 -0.09
CA ASP A 397 0.71 24.32 -0.81
C ASP A 397 1.24 23.04 -1.52
N SER A 398 0.37 22.03 -1.69
CA SER A 398 0.66 20.76 -2.39
C SER A 398 1.00 20.96 -3.88
N GLN A 399 1.99 20.18 -4.35
CA GLN A 399 2.38 20.08 -5.76
C GLN A 399 2.12 18.67 -6.33
N ASP A 400 1.37 17.84 -5.59
CA ASP A 400 1.50 16.38 -5.66
C ASP A 400 0.79 15.76 -6.88
N CYS A 401 1.25 14.56 -7.26
CA CYS A 401 0.74 13.71 -8.35
C CYS A 401 -0.79 13.53 -8.37
N GLY A 402 -1.43 13.47 -7.20
CA GLY A 402 -2.86 13.15 -7.02
C GLY A 402 -3.85 14.11 -7.72
N GLY A 403 -3.38 15.27 -8.19
CA GLY A 403 -4.14 16.17 -9.06
C GLY A 403 -4.17 15.73 -10.53
N VAL A 404 -3.03 15.27 -11.08
CA VAL A 404 -2.89 14.91 -12.50
C VAL A 404 -3.35 13.48 -12.80
N VAL A 405 -3.06 12.51 -11.94
CA VAL A 405 -3.40 11.10 -12.17
C VAL A 405 -4.88 10.85 -12.44
N ARG A 406 -5.76 11.60 -11.74
CA ARG A 406 -7.21 11.53 -11.88
C ARG A 406 -7.81 12.41 -13.00
N ALA A 407 -6.98 13.05 -13.84
CA ALA A 407 -7.41 14.06 -14.81
C ALA A 407 -7.83 13.51 -16.19
N ALA A 408 -7.35 12.32 -16.58
CA ALA A 408 -7.68 11.70 -17.88
C ALA A 408 -9.18 11.62 -18.23
N PRO A 409 -10.12 11.38 -17.28
CA PRO A 409 -11.57 11.52 -17.48
C PRO A 409 -12.04 12.83 -18.14
N VAL A 410 -11.36 13.96 -17.87
CA VAL A 410 -11.78 15.31 -18.30
C VAL A 410 -11.68 15.49 -19.82
N ALA A 411 -10.94 14.64 -20.51
CA ALA A 411 -10.83 14.59 -21.97
C ALA A 411 -12.18 14.48 -22.73
N LEU A 412 -13.24 14.02 -22.06
CA LEU A 412 -14.60 13.94 -22.60
C LEU A 412 -15.41 15.25 -22.53
N TRP A 413 -14.97 16.25 -21.75
CA TRP A 413 -15.82 17.38 -21.38
C TRP A 413 -16.21 18.29 -22.55
N SER A 414 -15.30 18.51 -23.50
CA SER A 414 -15.50 19.39 -24.65
C SER A 414 -14.79 18.85 -25.90
N ASP A 415 -15.16 19.37 -27.07
CA ASP A 415 -14.39 19.25 -28.32
C ASP A 415 -13.30 20.32 -28.43
N ASP A 416 -13.26 21.27 -27.49
CA ASP A 416 -12.25 22.32 -27.38
C ASP A 416 -11.14 21.91 -26.40
N PRO A 417 -9.87 21.81 -26.83
CA PRO A 417 -8.76 21.42 -25.95
C PRO A 417 -8.43 22.47 -24.87
N GLU A 418 -8.72 23.75 -25.11
CA GLU A 418 -8.45 24.83 -24.14
C GLU A 418 -9.39 24.66 -22.93
N GLN A 419 -10.68 24.43 -23.17
CA GLN A 419 -11.67 24.13 -22.13
C GLN A 419 -11.37 22.82 -21.37
N VAL A 420 -10.79 21.82 -22.05
CA VAL A 420 -10.36 20.57 -21.42
C VAL A 420 -9.13 20.80 -20.51
N PHE A 421 -8.16 21.61 -20.96
CA PHE A 421 -7.00 22.00 -20.17
C PHE A 421 -7.41 22.77 -18.90
N GLU A 422 -8.20 23.84 -19.06
CA GLU A 422 -8.67 24.68 -17.96
C GLU A 422 -9.48 23.88 -16.93
N LEU A 423 -10.45 23.07 -17.38
CA LEU A 423 -11.24 22.27 -16.46
C LEU A 423 -10.39 21.23 -15.72
N ALA A 424 -9.47 20.55 -16.40
CA ALA A 424 -8.64 19.54 -15.75
C ALA A 424 -7.72 20.16 -14.69
N ALA A 425 -7.09 21.29 -15.00
CA ALA A 425 -6.34 22.08 -14.01
C ALA A 425 -7.22 22.52 -12.83
N ALA A 426 -8.46 22.96 -13.08
CA ALA A 426 -9.40 23.32 -12.02
C ALA A 426 -9.80 22.12 -11.15
N THR A 427 -9.99 20.91 -11.71
CA THR A 427 -10.28 19.69 -10.94
C THR A 427 -9.11 19.22 -10.07
N ALA A 428 -7.87 19.54 -10.47
CA ALA A 428 -6.68 19.32 -9.65
C ALA A 428 -6.56 20.39 -8.55
N ALA A 429 -6.80 21.67 -8.85
CA ALA A 429 -6.72 22.79 -7.91
C ALA A 429 -7.66 22.66 -6.69
N LEU A 430 -8.73 21.87 -6.80
CA LEU A 430 -9.59 21.46 -5.67
C LEU A 430 -8.82 20.75 -4.54
N THR A 431 -7.66 20.14 -4.82
CA THR A 431 -6.82 19.45 -3.80
C THR A 431 -5.32 19.76 -3.86
N CYS A 432 -4.80 20.24 -4.99
CA CYS A 432 -3.37 20.47 -5.23
C CYS A 432 -3.19 21.88 -5.81
N SER A 433 -3.02 22.89 -4.94
CA SER A 433 -3.17 24.30 -5.35
C SER A 433 -1.90 24.99 -5.86
N GLN A 434 -0.78 24.29 -6.07
CA GLN A 434 0.40 24.85 -6.74
C GLN A 434 0.44 24.52 -8.24
N PRO A 435 1.00 25.38 -9.12
CA PRO A 435 1.05 25.16 -10.57
C PRO A 435 1.59 23.79 -10.96
N ASN A 436 2.64 23.34 -10.26
CA ASN A 436 3.33 22.08 -10.44
C ASN A 436 2.50 20.81 -10.10
N GLY A 437 1.33 20.98 -9.48
CA GLY A 437 0.33 19.92 -9.27
C GLY A 437 -0.91 20.05 -10.17
N TYR A 438 -1.31 21.26 -10.58
CA TYR A 438 -2.52 21.47 -11.41
C TYR A 438 -2.29 21.65 -12.91
N LEU A 439 -1.21 22.28 -13.37
CA LEU A 439 -0.93 22.42 -14.81
C LEU A 439 -0.65 21.07 -15.51
N PRO A 440 0.02 20.08 -14.88
CA PRO A 440 0.16 18.73 -15.46
C PRO A 440 -1.19 18.03 -15.69
N ALA A 441 -2.21 18.31 -14.88
CA ALA A 441 -3.56 17.78 -15.08
C ALA A 441 -4.19 18.29 -16.40
N GLY A 442 -4.01 19.58 -16.69
CA GLY A 442 -4.38 20.19 -17.97
C GLY A 442 -3.69 19.50 -19.16
N ALA A 443 -2.37 19.34 -19.07
CA ALA A 443 -1.59 18.72 -20.12
C ALA A 443 -1.99 17.25 -20.37
N LEU A 444 -2.18 16.44 -19.32
CA LEU A 444 -2.64 15.05 -19.46
C LEU A 444 -4.01 14.95 -20.14
N ALA A 445 -4.96 15.80 -19.73
CA ALA A 445 -6.32 15.78 -20.27
C ALA A 445 -6.33 16.13 -21.78
N VAL A 446 -5.48 17.06 -22.24
CA VAL A 446 -5.30 17.36 -23.66
C VAL A 446 -4.63 16.20 -24.41
N VAL A 447 -3.57 15.59 -23.85
CA VAL A 447 -2.91 14.42 -24.46
C VAL A 447 -3.91 13.28 -24.67
N VAL A 448 -4.71 12.95 -23.66
CA VAL A 448 -5.76 11.93 -23.78
C VAL A 448 -6.84 12.36 -24.78
N HIS A 449 -7.34 13.59 -24.71
CA HIS A 449 -8.35 14.13 -25.64
C HIS A 449 -7.97 13.99 -27.12
N ARG A 450 -6.69 14.23 -27.45
CA ARG A 450 -6.13 14.09 -28.80
C ARG A 450 -5.98 12.63 -29.21
N LEU A 451 -5.46 11.77 -28.32
CA LEU A 451 -5.33 10.33 -28.57
C LEU A 451 -6.69 9.63 -28.77
N LEU A 452 -7.75 10.06 -28.07
CA LEU A 452 -9.13 9.57 -28.30
C LEU A 452 -9.63 9.87 -29.72
N ARG A 453 -9.13 10.95 -30.35
CA ARG A 453 -9.47 11.42 -31.71
C ARG A 453 -8.52 10.88 -32.80
N GLU A 454 -7.72 9.88 -32.45
CA GLU A 454 -6.78 9.14 -33.31
C GLU A 454 -5.57 9.94 -33.80
N GLU A 455 -5.22 11.02 -33.11
CA GLU A 455 -4.00 11.81 -33.37
C GLU A 455 -2.74 11.09 -32.83
N THR A 456 -1.56 11.55 -33.22
CA THR A 456 -0.29 10.94 -32.77
C THR A 456 0.00 11.32 -31.31
N LEU A 457 0.82 10.54 -30.60
CA LEU A 457 1.22 10.88 -29.22
C LEU A 457 2.12 12.11 -29.23
N GLU A 458 2.95 12.20 -30.27
CA GLU A 458 3.92 13.23 -30.56
C GLU A 458 3.21 14.58 -30.82
N ASP A 459 2.14 14.61 -31.61
CA ASP A 459 1.29 15.78 -31.80
C ASP A 459 0.46 16.13 -30.55
N ALA A 460 -0.04 15.13 -29.83
CA ALA A 460 -0.84 15.30 -28.62
C ALA A 460 -0.04 15.95 -27.48
N VAL A 461 1.21 15.53 -27.26
CA VAL A 461 2.13 16.13 -26.30
C VAL A 461 2.55 17.54 -26.74
N ARG A 462 2.87 17.72 -28.03
CA ARG A 462 3.20 19.04 -28.60
C ARG A 462 2.07 20.06 -28.39
N GLU A 463 0.82 19.72 -28.68
CA GLU A 463 -0.30 20.65 -28.48
C GLU A 463 -0.57 20.94 -26.99
N ALA A 464 -0.48 19.92 -26.13
CA ALA A 464 -0.59 20.11 -24.68
C ALA A 464 0.45 21.10 -24.13
N ARG A 465 1.67 21.09 -24.69
CA ARG A 465 2.74 22.06 -24.39
C ARG A 465 2.47 23.45 -24.98
N GLU A 466 1.98 23.52 -26.22
CA GLU A 466 1.57 24.79 -26.89
C GLU A 466 0.45 25.52 -26.12
N LEU A 467 -0.42 24.79 -25.40
CA LEU A 467 -1.38 25.36 -24.45
C LEU A 467 -0.73 25.72 -23.09
N LEU A 468 0.02 24.79 -22.49
CA LEU A 468 0.68 24.95 -21.19
C LEU A 468 1.50 26.25 -21.07
N VAL A 469 2.29 26.62 -22.09
CA VAL A 469 3.18 27.80 -22.06
C VAL A 469 2.46 29.16 -22.08
N GLN A 470 1.12 29.16 -22.19
CA GLN A 470 0.27 30.35 -22.16
C GLN A 470 -0.14 30.77 -20.74
N TYR A 471 0.03 29.89 -19.75
CA TYR A 471 -0.38 30.13 -18.36
C TYR A 471 0.82 30.50 -17.45
N GLN A 472 0.53 31.06 -16.28
CA GLN A 472 1.54 31.42 -15.27
C GLN A 472 2.00 30.19 -14.47
N GLY A 473 3.32 30.02 -14.28
CA GLY A 473 3.88 28.91 -13.50
C GLY A 473 4.06 27.62 -14.29
N HIS A 474 4.04 27.68 -15.62
CA HIS A 474 4.27 26.53 -16.50
C HIS A 474 5.72 26.05 -16.52
N GLU A 475 6.66 26.87 -16.04
CA GLU A 475 8.09 26.79 -16.33
C GLU A 475 8.77 25.48 -15.87
N ASP A 476 8.25 24.82 -14.82
CA ASP A 476 8.76 23.51 -14.36
C ASP A 476 8.09 22.34 -15.11
N THR A 477 6.78 22.44 -15.39
CA THR A 477 6.03 21.40 -16.12
C THR A 477 6.50 21.29 -17.57
N GLU A 478 6.72 22.42 -18.24
CA GLU A 478 7.25 22.48 -19.60
C GLU A 478 8.69 21.93 -19.66
N ARG A 479 9.51 22.19 -18.64
CA ARG A 479 10.88 21.66 -18.55
C ARG A 479 10.89 20.14 -18.35
N ALA A 480 10.00 19.62 -17.51
CA ALA A 480 9.87 18.19 -17.26
C ALA A 480 9.38 17.44 -18.52
N LEU A 481 8.42 18.02 -19.26
CA LEU A 481 7.96 17.47 -20.54
C LEU A 481 9.04 17.52 -21.64
N GLN A 482 9.79 18.62 -21.76
CA GLN A 482 10.94 18.70 -22.67
C GLN A 482 12.01 17.65 -22.32
N ALA A 483 12.32 17.45 -21.04
CA ALA A 483 13.27 16.42 -20.59
C ALA A 483 12.76 14.99 -20.86
N ALA A 484 11.45 14.75 -20.77
CA ALA A 484 10.82 13.48 -21.08
C ALA A 484 10.95 13.11 -22.57
N GLU A 485 10.77 14.09 -23.47
CA GLU A 485 11.03 13.94 -24.91
C GLU A 485 12.52 13.69 -25.18
N GLU A 486 13.43 14.52 -24.66
CA GLU A 486 14.88 14.40 -24.84
C GLU A 486 15.43 13.05 -24.32
N LEU A 487 14.85 12.50 -23.26
CA LEU A 487 15.20 11.18 -22.75
C LEU A 487 14.61 10.05 -23.62
N ALA A 488 13.39 10.20 -24.13
CA ALA A 488 12.77 9.21 -25.01
C ALA A 488 13.43 9.14 -26.40
N GLU A 489 13.96 10.25 -26.94
CA GLU A 489 14.76 10.25 -28.18
C GLU A 489 16.04 9.41 -28.07
N GLN A 490 16.56 9.19 -26.86
CA GLN A 490 17.72 8.33 -26.61
C GLN A 490 17.37 6.83 -26.60
N GLY A 491 16.08 6.49 -26.65
CA GLY A 491 15.55 5.12 -26.64
C GLY A 491 14.79 4.78 -25.35
N LYS A 492 14.67 3.49 -25.04
CA LYS A 492 14.04 3.04 -23.78
C LYS A 492 14.95 3.41 -22.59
N PRO A 493 14.51 4.26 -21.66
CA PRO A 493 15.33 4.67 -20.52
C PRO A 493 15.49 3.54 -19.49
N SER A 494 16.56 3.60 -18.72
CA SER A 494 16.71 2.80 -17.51
C SER A 494 15.91 3.38 -16.33
N PRO A 495 15.60 2.55 -15.31
CA PRO A 495 14.97 2.99 -14.05
C PRO A 495 15.69 4.16 -13.36
N GLU A 496 17.02 4.16 -13.44
CA GLU A 496 17.91 5.18 -12.89
C GLU A 496 17.85 6.45 -13.72
N GLN A 497 17.88 6.34 -15.05
CA GLN A 497 17.77 7.49 -15.96
C GLN A 497 16.45 8.24 -15.78
N LEU A 498 15.33 7.53 -15.57
CA LEU A 498 14.05 8.14 -15.23
C LEU A 498 14.17 8.97 -13.95
N LYS A 499 14.64 8.35 -12.87
CA LYS A 499 14.78 8.99 -11.55
C LYS A 499 15.68 10.22 -11.59
N ASP A 500 16.87 10.08 -12.17
CA ASP A 500 17.92 11.10 -12.13
C ASP A 500 17.67 12.27 -13.11
N THR A 501 16.77 12.08 -14.10
CA THR A 501 16.44 13.11 -15.10
C THR A 501 15.07 13.75 -14.88
N LEU A 502 14.07 12.97 -14.46
CA LEU A 502 12.64 13.37 -14.43
C LEU A 502 12.05 13.44 -13.01
N GLY A 503 12.77 12.98 -11.99
CA GLY A 503 12.34 13.03 -10.58
C GLY A 503 11.80 11.69 -10.06
N GLY A 504 11.19 11.72 -8.87
CA GLY A 504 10.63 10.53 -8.21
C GLY A 504 9.19 10.22 -8.60
N GLY A 505 8.50 11.16 -9.24
CA GLY A 505 7.08 11.08 -9.58
C GLY A 505 6.16 11.78 -8.56
N TRP A 506 6.69 12.21 -7.42
CA TRP A 506 5.90 12.75 -6.30
C TRP A 506 5.13 14.02 -6.65
N ALA A 507 5.74 14.92 -7.43
CA ALA A 507 5.10 16.13 -7.92
C ALA A 507 4.48 15.88 -9.30
N GLY A 508 3.32 16.50 -9.58
CA GLY A 508 2.55 16.19 -10.79
C GLY A 508 3.29 16.38 -12.12
N HIS A 509 4.28 17.28 -12.16
CA HIS A 509 5.12 17.48 -13.33
C HIS A 509 6.16 16.36 -13.53
N GLU A 510 6.74 15.82 -12.46
CA GLU A 510 7.58 14.62 -12.51
C GLU A 510 6.74 13.41 -12.97
N ALA A 511 5.56 13.23 -12.35
CA ALA A 511 4.65 12.12 -12.61
C ALA A 511 4.27 12.03 -14.10
N LEU A 512 3.88 13.18 -14.67
CA LEU A 512 3.52 13.30 -16.08
C LEU A 512 4.74 13.08 -17.00
N ALA A 513 5.91 13.64 -16.64
CA ALA A 513 7.12 13.50 -17.44
C ALA A 513 7.57 12.04 -17.56
N ILE A 514 7.61 11.30 -16.45
CA ILE A 514 7.93 9.86 -16.44
C ILE A 514 6.95 9.08 -17.32
N ALA A 515 5.65 9.34 -17.17
CA ALA A 515 4.60 8.69 -17.93
C ALA A 515 4.66 8.98 -19.44
N VAL A 516 4.96 10.22 -19.83
CA VAL A 516 5.15 10.64 -21.23
C VAL A 516 6.42 10.01 -21.81
N CYS A 517 7.54 10.01 -21.06
CA CYS A 517 8.79 9.38 -21.50
C CYS A 517 8.61 7.87 -21.74
N ALA A 518 7.92 7.18 -20.83
CA ALA A 518 7.57 5.76 -20.97
C ALA A 518 6.66 5.48 -22.18
N ALA A 519 5.70 6.36 -22.47
CA ALA A 519 4.78 6.22 -23.61
C ALA A 519 5.41 6.56 -24.97
N LEU A 520 6.38 7.49 -25.02
CA LEU A 520 7.13 7.86 -26.23
C LEU A 520 8.21 6.83 -26.58
N SER A 521 8.93 6.32 -25.56
CA SER A 521 10.07 5.39 -25.74
C SER A 521 9.68 3.93 -26.02
N THR A 522 8.39 3.62 -26.17
CA THR A 522 7.87 2.25 -26.33
C THR A 522 6.74 2.14 -27.37
N ASP A 523 6.46 0.92 -27.81
CA ASP A 523 5.56 0.61 -28.94
C ASP A 523 4.24 -0.08 -28.53
N SER A 524 4.04 -0.36 -27.24
CA SER A 524 2.95 -1.20 -26.74
C SER A 524 2.62 -0.92 -25.27
N ILE A 525 1.36 -1.12 -24.88
CA ILE A 525 0.86 -0.88 -23.50
C ILE A 525 1.72 -1.61 -22.45
N ALA A 526 2.07 -2.86 -22.70
CA ALA A 526 2.89 -3.65 -21.78
C ALA A 526 4.31 -3.07 -21.61
N ALA A 527 4.95 -2.67 -22.71
CA ALA A 527 6.29 -2.09 -22.66
C ALA A 527 6.31 -0.75 -21.93
N ALA A 528 5.31 0.11 -22.18
CA ALA A 528 5.17 1.39 -21.51
C ALA A 528 4.95 1.24 -19.99
N LEU A 529 3.99 0.42 -19.58
CA LEU A 529 3.70 0.17 -18.17
C LEU A 529 4.91 -0.45 -17.44
N MET A 530 5.66 -1.36 -18.09
CA MET A 530 6.91 -1.90 -17.53
C MET A 530 8.07 -0.88 -17.45
N VAL A 531 7.98 0.29 -18.11
CA VAL A 531 8.93 1.41 -17.92
C VAL A 531 8.46 2.28 -16.77
N SER A 532 7.21 2.72 -16.79
CA SER A 532 6.68 3.63 -15.77
C SER A 532 6.58 3.01 -14.38
N VAL A 533 6.38 1.69 -14.26
CA VAL A 533 6.27 1.04 -12.93
C VAL A 533 7.64 0.69 -12.31
N ASN A 534 8.71 0.71 -13.09
CA ASN A 534 10.04 0.26 -12.67
C ASN A 534 11.01 1.45 -12.59
N HIS A 535 10.76 2.38 -11.67
CA HIS A 535 11.72 3.38 -11.19
C HIS A 535 11.70 3.44 -9.66
N SER A 536 12.48 4.34 -9.03
CA SER A 536 12.33 4.59 -7.59
C SER A 536 11.26 5.65 -7.38
N GLY A 537 10.32 5.42 -6.46
CA GLY A 537 9.37 6.44 -6.00
C GLY A 537 7.90 6.10 -6.26
N ASP A 538 7.20 7.05 -6.86
CA ASP A 538 5.73 7.11 -7.00
C ASP A 538 5.26 6.25 -8.19
N SER A 539 5.40 4.93 -8.03
CA SER A 539 5.41 3.95 -9.14
C SER A 539 4.02 3.52 -9.61
N ASP A 540 2.98 3.70 -8.80
CA ASP A 540 1.58 3.57 -9.20
C ASP A 540 1.06 4.83 -9.89
N SER A 541 1.31 6.04 -9.36
CA SER A 541 0.89 7.29 -10.03
C SER A 541 1.45 7.40 -11.46
N THR A 542 2.74 7.17 -11.64
CA THR A 542 3.39 7.24 -12.96
C THR A 542 2.87 6.17 -13.90
N ALA A 543 2.62 4.95 -13.41
CA ALA A 543 2.05 3.87 -14.20
C ALA A 543 0.56 4.09 -14.52
N ALA A 544 -0.21 4.70 -13.62
CA ALA A 544 -1.60 5.08 -13.85
C ALA A 544 -1.70 6.18 -14.92
N ILE A 545 -0.88 7.22 -14.84
CA ILE A 545 -0.79 8.28 -15.87
C ILE A 545 -0.32 7.69 -17.21
N CYS A 546 0.73 6.86 -17.20
CA CYS A 546 1.23 6.23 -18.43
C CYS A 546 0.17 5.33 -19.06
N GLY A 547 -0.51 4.53 -18.24
CA GLY A 547 -1.65 3.71 -18.61
C GLY A 547 -2.76 4.51 -19.27
N ASN A 548 -3.19 5.61 -18.66
CA ASN A 548 -4.19 6.51 -19.25
C ASN A 548 -3.79 6.99 -20.66
N ILE A 549 -2.50 7.34 -20.87
CA ILE A 549 -1.97 7.76 -22.18
C ILE A 549 -1.97 6.60 -23.17
N VAL A 550 -1.28 5.48 -22.89
CA VAL A 550 -1.13 4.38 -23.87
C VAL A 550 -2.45 3.63 -24.09
N GLY A 551 -3.32 3.57 -23.09
CA GLY A 551 -4.68 3.07 -23.23
C GLY A 551 -5.51 3.90 -24.21
N ALA A 552 -5.35 5.23 -24.24
CA ALA A 552 -5.95 6.08 -25.27
C ALA A 552 -5.28 5.92 -26.65
N ARG A 553 -3.95 5.70 -26.69
CA ARG A 553 -3.16 5.50 -27.93
C ARG A 553 -3.53 4.20 -28.66
N TYR A 554 -3.71 3.09 -27.94
CA TYR A 554 -3.91 1.74 -28.53
C TYR A 554 -5.32 1.15 -28.32
N GLY A 555 -6.05 1.58 -27.28
CA GLY A 555 -7.40 1.11 -26.96
C GLY A 555 -7.49 -0.25 -26.25
N ALA A 556 -8.67 -0.52 -25.67
CA ALA A 556 -8.94 -1.70 -24.86
C ALA A 556 -8.58 -3.07 -25.49
N PRO A 557 -8.72 -3.29 -26.82
CA PRO A 557 -8.30 -4.54 -27.46
C PRO A 557 -6.78 -4.81 -27.42
N ALA A 558 -5.96 -3.81 -27.10
CA ALA A 558 -4.50 -3.96 -26.98
C ALA A 558 -4.02 -4.21 -25.53
N LEU A 559 -4.94 -4.28 -24.55
CA LEU A 559 -4.63 -4.51 -23.15
C LEU A 559 -4.12 -5.96 -22.93
N PRO A 560 -3.03 -6.17 -22.16
CA PRO A 560 -2.56 -7.51 -21.81
C PRO A 560 -3.63 -8.33 -21.07
N GLY A 561 -4.12 -9.39 -21.71
CA GLY A 561 -5.27 -10.16 -21.24
C GLY A 561 -5.11 -10.85 -19.88
N VAL A 562 -3.88 -11.04 -19.39
CA VAL A 562 -3.61 -11.56 -18.03
C VAL A 562 -3.88 -10.50 -16.98
N TRP A 563 -3.28 -9.31 -17.13
CA TRP A 563 -3.52 -8.18 -16.23
C TRP A 563 -5.01 -7.80 -16.24
N LEU A 564 -5.60 -7.66 -17.43
CA LEU A 564 -7.02 -7.33 -17.60
C LEU A 564 -7.99 -8.41 -17.05
N ARG A 565 -7.56 -9.67 -16.90
CA ARG A 565 -8.35 -10.73 -16.25
C ARG A 565 -8.32 -10.63 -14.73
N ASP A 566 -7.17 -10.25 -14.17
CA ASP A 566 -6.90 -10.38 -12.73
C ASP A 566 -7.11 -9.06 -11.95
N LEU A 567 -7.20 -7.92 -12.65
CA LEU A 567 -7.56 -6.61 -12.11
C LEU A 567 -8.84 -6.67 -11.26
N LYS A 568 -8.74 -6.28 -9.98
CA LYS A 568 -9.88 -6.21 -9.06
C LYS A 568 -10.82 -5.08 -9.43
N GLN A 569 -12.10 -5.24 -9.07
CA GLN A 569 -13.17 -4.26 -9.33
C GLN A 569 -13.32 -3.78 -10.79
N ARG A 570 -12.67 -4.42 -11.79
CA ARG A 570 -12.72 -4.08 -13.22
C ARG A 570 -14.11 -3.71 -13.75
N GLY A 571 -15.15 -4.47 -13.35
CA GLY A 571 -16.53 -4.22 -13.78
C GLY A 571 -17.10 -2.86 -13.36
N ILE A 572 -16.57 -2.23 -12.31
CA ILE A 572 -16.89 -0.84 -11.92
C ILE A 572 -16.30 0.14 -12.95
N VAL A 573 -15.04 -0.06 -13.34
CA VAL A 573 -14.33 0.75 -14.36
C VAL A 573 -15.04 0.63 -15.71
N GLU A 574 -15.35 -0.60 -16.15
CA GLU A 574 -16.05 -0.83 -17.42
C GLU A 574 -17.46 -0.22 -17.44
N ALA A 575 -18.22 -0.36 -16.36
CA ALA A 575 -19.56 0.21 -16.26
C ALA A 575 -19.54 1.74 -16.26
N LEU A 576 -18.63 2.37 -15.49
CA LEU A 576 -18.54 3.82 -15.40
C LEU A 576 -17.98 4.45 -16.68
N ALA A 577 -17.00 3.81 -17.34
CA ALA A 577 -16.49 4.25 -18.63
C ALA A 577 -17.56 4.17 -19.73
N LYS A 578 -18.37 3.11 -19.73
CA LYS A 578 -19.53 2.99 -20.63
C LYS A 578 -20.59 4.05 -20.37
N ASP A 579 -20.91 4.30 -19.11
CA ASP A 579 -21.91 5.29 -18.73
C ASP A 579 -21.47 6.72 -19.10
N ALA A 580 -20.18 7.03 -19.00
CA ALA A 580 -19.61 8.29 -19.49
C ALA A 580 -19.77 8.44 -21.02
N LEU A 581 -19.46 7.39 -21.79
CA LEU A 581 -19.63 7.42 -23.26
C LEU A 581 -21.11 7.48 -23.70
N LEU A 582 -22.05 7.14 -22.82
CA LEU A 582 -23.48 7.41 -23.03
C LEU A 582 -23.84 8.86 -22.70
N GLU A 583 -23.31 9.40 -21.59
CA GLU A 583 -23.59 10.77 -21.12
C GLU A 583 -23.00 11.87 -22.03
N PHE A 584 -21.76 11.71 -22.47
CA PHE A 584 -21.07 12.60 -23.41
C PHE A 584 -21.31 12.20 -24.88
N GLY A 585 -22.13 11.18 -25.12
CA GLY A 585 -22.51 10.71 -26.46
C GLY A 585 -23.57 11.59 -27.14
N PRO A 586 -23.81 11.40 -28.46
CA PRO A 586 -24.75 12.22 -29.24
C PRO A 586 -26.23 12.06 -28.87
N THR A 587 -26.57 11.13 -27.97
CA THR A 587 -27.94 10.85 -27.50
C THR A 587 -27.93 10.53 -26.01
N PRO A 588 -27.73 11.52 -25.12
CA PRO A 588 -27.52 11.26 -23.70
C PRO A 588 -28.80 10.78 -22.98
N PRO A 589 -28.71 9.84 -22.02
CA PRO A 589 -29.89 9.30 -21.35
C PRO A 589 -30.65 10.35 -20.52
N SER A 590 -31.96 10.15 -20.34
CA SER A 590 -32.85 11.16 -19.73
C SER A 590 -34.07 10.60 -19.01
N GLY A 591 -34.14 9.27 -18.80
CA GLY A 591 -35.23 8.62 -18.06
C GLY A 591 -34.89 8.35 -16.59
N ASP A 592 -35.90 8.08 -15.76
CA ASP A 592 -35.81 7.94 -14.29
C ASP A 592 -34.71 6.98 -13.80
N ALA A 593 -34.41 5.91 -14.55
CA ALA A 593 -33.34 4.97 -14.22
C ALA A 593 -31.95 5.63 -14.26
N TRP A 594 -31.72 6.57 -15.18
CA TRP A 594 -30.49 7.36 -15.24
C TRP A 594 -30.43 8.36 -14.09
N THR A 595 -31.53 9.11 -13.87
CA THR A 595 -31.65 10.07 -12.76
C THR A 595 -31.49 9.42 -11.38
N SER A 596 -31.87 8.15 -11.24
CA SER A 596 -31.69 7.37 -10.01
C SER A 596 -30.24 6.89 -9.83
N ARG A 597 -29.55 6.56 -10.94
CA ARG A 597 -28.15 6.10 -10.95
C ARG A 597 -27.17 7.26 -10.76
N TYR A 598 -27.45 8.39 -11.40
CA TYR A 598 -26.69 9.65 -11.38
C TYR A 598 -27.60 10.82 -10.94
N PRO A 599 -27.98 10.89 -9.65
CA PRO A 599 -28.74 12.02 -9.14
C PRO A 599 -27.84 13.27 -9.17
N ALA A 600 -28.20 14.25 -10.02
CA ALA A 600 -27.41 15.46 -10.26
C ALA A 600 -28.17 16.78 -9.98
N ALA A 601 -29.51 16.73 -9.84
CA ALA A 601 -30.37 17.92 -9.73
C ALA A 601 -30.23 18.72 -8.42
N LYS A 602 -29.30 18.32 -7.53
CA LYS A 602 -28.92 19.03 -6.30
C LYS A 602 -27.41 19.25 -6.16
N ASP A 603 -26.64 18.81 -7.15
CA ASP A 603 -25.17 18.85 -7.12
C ASP A 603 -24.65 20.25 -7.52
N ILE A 604 -25.54 21.09 -8.10
CA ILE A 604 -25.36 22.54 -8.24
C ILE A 604 -25.26 23.20 -6.86
N SER A 605 -24.40 24.22 -6.74
CA SER A 605 -24.11 24.90 -5.49
C SER A 605 -23.80 26.38 -5.72
N ASP A 606 -24.22 27.25 -4.80
CA ASP A 606 -23.94 28.69 -4.82
C ASP A 606 -22.47 29.02 -4.42
N LEU A 607 -21.63 28.01 -4.20
CA LEU A 607 -20.21 28.17 -3.88
C LEU A 607 -19.41 28.64 -5.10
N VAL A 608 -18.52 29.60 -4.89
CA VAL A 608 -17.66 30.13 -5.96
C VAL A 608 -16.52 29.15 -6.27
N PHE A 609 -16.64 28.50 -7.42
CA PHE A 609 -15.58 27.81 -8.15
C PHE A 609 -15.07 28.72 -9.29
N THR A 610 -13.80 28.61 -9.67
CA THR A 610 -13.23 29.26 -10.87
C THR A 610 -12.49 28.22 -11.71
N SER A 611 -12.47 28.42 -13.03
CA SER A 611 -11.75 27.57 -13.99
C SER A 611 -10.81 28.35 -14.92
N ALA A 612 -10.97 29.67 -15.01
CA ALA A 612 -10.11 30.53 -15.81
C ALA A 612 -8.69 30.54 -15.22
N LEU A 613 -7.71 30.03 -15.97
CA LEU A 613 -6.32 29.98 -15.53
C LEU A 613 -5.65 31.36 -15.64
N PRO A 614 -4.70 31.71 -14.75
CA PRO A 614 -3.95 32.96 -14.85
C PRO A 614 -3.04 32.97 -16.08
N LEU A 615 -3.39 33.79 -17.08
CA LEU A 615 -2.62 33.95 -18.30
C LEU A 615 -1.25 34.60 -18.06
N ARG A 616 -0.24 34.13 -18.80
CA ARG A 616 1.14 34.60 -18.77
C ARG A 616 1.23 36.10 -19.09
N GLY A 617 1.71 36.88 -18.12
CA GLY A 617 1.88 38.32 -18.27
C GLY A 617 0.69 39.18 -17.81
N ALA A 618 -0.34 38.57 -17.22
CA ALA A 618 -1.27 39.31 -16.36
C ALA A 618 -0.50 39.92 -15.16
N GLU A 619 -0.95 41.08 -14.66
CA GLU A 619 -0.40 41.58 -13.39
C GLU A 619 -0.80 40.65 -12.24
N PRO A 620 0.11 40.33 -11.30
CA PRO A 620 -0.19 39.42 -10.21
C PRO A 620 -1.27 40.02 -9.32
N VAL A 621 -2.42 39.34 -9.23
CA VAL A 621 -3.53 39.74 -8.35
C VAL A 621 -2.99 39.92 -6.94
N ALA A 622 -3.12 41.14 -6.40
CA ALA A 622 -2.57 41.48 -5.10
C ALA A 622 -3.15 40.54 -4.03
N LYS A 623 -2.28 39.88 -3.25
CA LYS A 623 -2.69 38.97 -2.18
C LYS A 623 -3.75 39.66 -1.30
N PRO A 624 -4.89 39.01 -1.00
CA PRO A 624 -5.90 39.61 -0.15
C PRO A 624 -5.27 39.92 1.21
N SER A 625 -5.22 41.22 1.55
CA SER A 625 -4.75 41.66 2.85
C SER A 625 -5.61 41.02 3.93
N LYS A 626 -5.01 40.66 5.08
CA LYS A 626 -5.78 40.22 6.25
C LYS A 626 -6.80 41.31 6.58
N ALA A 627 -8.08 40.96 6.58
CA ALA A 627 -9.15 41.87 6.95
C ALA A 627 -9.01 42.27 8.44
N ALA A 628 -8.41 43.43 8.67
CA ALA A 628 -8.58 44.15 9.93
C ALA A 628 -10.05 44.61 10.03
N PRO A 629 -10.61 44.75 11.25
CA PRO A 629 -12.03 45.06 11.42
C PRO A 629 -12.37 46.45 10.88
N VAL A 630 -13.55 46.56 10.27
CA VAL A 630 -14.13 47.85 9.88
C VAL A 630 -14.52 48.63 11.13
N ALA A 631 -14.16 49.91 11.17
CA ALA A 631 -14.68 50.89 12.10
C ALA A 631 -15.04 52.16 11.30
N ASP A 632 -16.18 52.76 11.61
CA ASP A 632 -16.55 54.08 11.10
C ASP A 632 -15.58 55.15 11.65
N ASP A 633 -15.17 56.12 10.82
CA ASP A 633 -15.92 57.37 10.67
C ASP A 633 -15.39 58.22 9.50
N ALA A 634 -16.06 59.35 9.20
CA ALA A 634 -15.78 60.21 8.04
C ALA A 634 -15.26 61.64 8.44
N PRO A 635 -15.31 62.69 7.60
CA PRO A 635 -14.09 63.16 6.91
C PRO A 635 -13.74 64.65 7.11
N ALA A 636 -12.54 65.08 6.67
CA ALA A 636 -12.18 66.50 6.53
C ALA A 636 -11.11 66.80 5.44
N GLU A 637 -11.44 67.76 4.57
CA GLU A 637 -10.65 68.87 3.97
C GLU A 637 -9.10 68.85 4.00
N ALA A 638 -8.33 69.24 2.97
CA ALA A 638 -8.57 69.78 1.60
C ALA A 638 -7.24 69.60 0.77
N VAL A 639 -6.83 70.25 -0.35
CA VAL A 639 -7.11 71.54 -1.05
C VAL A 639 -6.79 71.41 -2.58
N GLU A 640 -7.37 72.30 -3.39
CA GLU A 640 -7.22 72.51 -4.87
C GLU A 640 -5.94 73.33 -5.27
N PRO A 641 -5.70 73.78 -6.55
CA PRO A 641 -6.45 73.70 -7.83
C PRO A 641 -5.61 73.12 -9.02
N GLU A 642 -5.93 73.15 -10.33
CA GLU A 642 -6.95 73.80 -11.20
C GLU A 642 -7.59 72.73 -12.15
N ALA A 643 -8.52 72.95 -13.10
CA ALA A 643 -9.06 74.15 -13.77
C ALA A 643 -10.51 73.93 -14.33
N GLU A 644 -10.94 74.76 -15.29
CA GLU A 644 -12.30 74.89 -15.88
C GLU A 644 -12.21 75.12 -17.42
N PRO A 645 -13.29 75.37 -18.23
CA PRO A 645 -14.75 75.15 -18.05
C PRO A 645 -15.48 74.55 -19.30
N ASP A 646 -16.77 74.17 -19.19
CA ASP A 646 -17.93 74.91 -19.78
C ASP A 646 -19.30 74.25 -19.42
N ALA A 647 -20.41 74.98 -19.59
CA ALA A 647 -21.77 74.66 -19.05
C ALA A 647 -22.86 74.61 -20.19
N PRO A 648 -24.23 74.64 -20.00
CA PRO A 648 -25.04 74.87 -18.79
C PRO A 648 -26.43 74.13 -18.61
N ALA A 649 -27.05 74.33 -17.42
CA ALA A 649 -28.50 74.50 -17.16
C ALA A 649 -29.50 73.29 -17.22
N VAL A 650 -30.64 73.18 -16.49
CA VAL A 650 -31.25 73.94 -15.34
C VAL A 650 -32.45 73.15 -14.69
N SER A 651 -32.56 73.16 -13.34
CA SER A 651 -33.76 73.12 -12.43
C SER A 651 -34.95 72.13 -12.53
N ILE A 652 -35.85 71.87 -11.53
CA ILE A 652 -36.02 71.93 -10.03
C ILE A 652 -37.29 71.02 -9.70
N GLU A 653 -37.62 70.74 -8.41
CA GLU A 653 -38.93 70.27 -7.82
C GLU A 653 -39.08 68.76 -7.45
N THR A 654 -39.89 68.33 -6.44
CA THR A 654 -39.88 68.58 -4.96
C THR A 654 -40.86 67.64 -4.18
N ALA A 655 -40.72 67.57 -2.84
CA ALA A 655 -41.78 67.38 -1.79
C ALA A 655 -42.12 66.00 -1.16
N ASP A 656 -42.03 65.99 0.20
CA ASP A 656 -42.99 65.58 1.25
C ASP A 656 -43.46 64.12 1.60
N GLN A 657 -42.99 63.67 2.78
CA GLN A 657 -43.73 63.37 4.05
C GLN A 657 -44.80 62.23 4.23
N GLN A 658 -44.64 61.55 5.39
CA GLN A 658 -45.67 60.87 6.26
C GLN A 658 -46.33 59.58 5.69
N GLU A 659 -46.82 58.61 6.49
CA GLU A 659 -47.45 58.63 7.82
C GLU A 659 -47.12 57.35 8.68
N ALA A 660 -47.94 56.95 9.68
CA ALA A 660 -47.63 55.88 10.67
C ALA A 660 -48.85 55.00 11.06
N GLU A 661 -48.75 54.23 12.18
CA GLU A 661 -49.79 53.37 12.83
C GLU A 661 -50.08 51.99 12.16
N ALA A 662 -50.48 50.91 12.86
CA ALA A 662 -50.51 50.58 14.31
C ALA A 662 -50.59 49.04 14.57
N VAL A 663 -50.58 48.67 15.87
CA VAL A 663 -50.49 47.32 16.47
C VAL A 663 -51.84 46.57 16.57
N GLU A 664 -51.87 45.24 16.38
CA GLU A 664 -52.59 44.28 17.26
C GLU A 664 -52.24 42.79 17.03
N ALA A 665 -52.64 41.91 17.96
CA ALA A 665 -51.71 41.04 18.69
C ALA A 665 -52.32 39.71 19.25
N VAL A 666 -51.48 38.92 19.96
CA VAL A 666 -51.78 37.80 20.91
C VAL A 666 -52.51 36.55 20.36
N ASP A 667 -52.45 35.35 20.98
CA ASP A 667 -52.01 34.96 22.34
C ASP A 667 -51.38 33.54 22.45
N ALA A 668 -50.41 33.43 23.39
CA ALA A 668 -50.16 32.39 24.42
C ALA A 668 -50.13 30.86 24.11
N VAL A 669 -49.50 29.99 24.92
CA VAL A 669 -48.81 30.04 26.25
C VAL A 669 -47.49 29.17 26.17
N ASP A 670 -46.63 28.88 27.17
CA ASP A 670 -46.64 28.96 28.65
C ASP A 670 -45.19 29.07 29.23
N GLU A 671 -45.03 29.06 30.56
CA GLU A 671 -43.77 29.16 31.33
C GLU A 671 -43.55 27.93 32.28
N PRO A 672 -42.67 27.87 33.33
CA PRO A 672 -41.56 28.74 33.79
C PRO A 672 -40.22 28.01 34.10
N TRP A 673 -39.13 28.77 34.40
CA TRP A 673 -38.19 28.43 35.52
C TRP A 673 -37.25 29.58 35.99
N LEU A 674 -37.55 30.86 35.70
CA LEU A 674 -36.62 31.98 35.95
C LEU A 674 -36.54 32.43 37.43
N ALA A 675 -36.12 31.53 38.33
CA ALA A 675 -36.05 31.79 39.77
C ALA A 675 -34.93 31.02 40.49
N ARG A 676 -33.71 31.57 40.54
CA ARG A 676 -32.78 31.21 41.64
C ARG A 676 -31.85 32.29 42.19
N TYR A 677 -31.04 33.00 41.39
CA TYR A 677 -30.14 34.05 41.90
C TYR A 677 -30.06 35.31 41.00
N PRO A 678 -29.94 36.53 41.56
CA PRO A 678 -30.08 37.78 40.81
C PRO A 678 -28.76 38.53 40.56
N ILE A 679 -28.78 39.44 39.58
CA ILE A 679 -27.70 40.38 39.26
C ILE A 679 -27.75 41.58 40.23
N GLY A 680 -26.58 42.14 40.56
CA GLY A 680 -26.45 43.44 41.23
C GLY A 680 -25.67 44.44 40.36
N GLU A 681 -26.21 45.64 40.19
CA GLU A 681 -25.63 46.75 39.40
C GLU A 681 -24.68 47.62 40.24
N VAL A 682 -23.61 48.17 39.65
CA VAL A 682 -23.08 49.55 39.90
C VAL A 682 -22.36 50.04 38.62
N ALA A 683 -22.38 51.36 38.38
CA ALA A 683 -21.80 52.07 37.22
C ALA A 683 -20.29 52.47 37.42
N PRO A 684 -19.59 53.03 36.41
CA PRO A 684 -18.11 53.07 36.37
C PRO A 684 -17.45 54.35 36.93
N ALA A 685 -16.12 54.30 37.11
CA ALA A 685 -15.25 55.46 37.32
C ALA A 685 -13.84 55.23 36.72
N VAL A 686 -13.20 56.31 36.25
CA VAL A 686 -11.87 56.36 35.59
C VAL A 686 -11.15 57.62 36.09
N PRO A 687 -9.89 57.54 36.61
CA PRO A 687 -8.72 58.08 35.87
C PRO A 687 -7.36 57.43 36.28
N PRO A 688 -6.19 57.95 35.84
CA PRO A 688 -5.73 58.14 34.46
C PRO A 688 -4.37 57.43 34.20
N LEU A 689 -3.84 57.56 32.97
CA LEU A 689 -2.44 57.25 32.63
C LEU A 689 -1.68 58.56 32.38
N GLU A 690 -0.41 58.62 32.79
CA GLU A 690 0.54 59.67 32.42
C GLU A 690 1.80 59.08 31.78
N ASP A 691 2.02 59.46 30.52
CA ASP A 691 3.27 59.97 29.95
C ASP A 691 4.58 59.14 29.83
N VAL A 692 4.98 59.01 28.55
CA VAL A 692 6.24 59.53 27.95
C VAL A 692 7.31 58.52 27.45
N VAL A 693 7.23 58.30 26.13
CA VAL A 693 8.31 58.36 25.11
C VAL A 693 9.49 57.36 25.18
N ALA A 694 9.63 56.62 24.07
CA ALA A 694 10.92 56.23 23.49
C ALA A 694 11.06 56.89 22.10
N PRO A 695 12.29 57.11 21.60
CA PRO A 695 12.55 56.83 20.18
C PRO A 695 13.99 56.37 19.84
N ALA A 696 14.10 55.55 18.79
CA ALA A 696 15.21 55.46 17.82
C ALA A 696 16.63 55.00 18.29
N ALA A 697 17.49 54.42 17.46
CA ALA A 697 17.33 53.66 16.19
C ALA A 697 18.69 53.00 15.80
N GLU A 698 18.69 52.28 14.68
CA GLU A 698 19.85 51.86 13.85
C GLU A 698 20.75 50.68 14.33
N VAL A 699 21.45 50.13 13.33
CA VAL A 699 22.30 48.92 13.23
C VAL A 699 23.70 49.45 12.76
N PRO A 700 24.89 48.81 12.92
CA PRO A 700 25.12 47.36 12.81
C PRO A 700 26.36 46.75 13.56
N GLU A 701 26.76 45.55 13.12
CA GLU A 701 28.06 44.86 13.28
C GLU A 701 28.44 44.23 14.64
N GLY A 702 29.19 43.10 14.56
CA GLY A 702 29.84 42.40 15.68
C GLY A 702 31.38 42.59 15.62
N PRO A 703 32.24 41.59 15.94
CA PRO A 703 31.99 40.24 16.46
C PRO A 703 32.97 39.79 17.60
N ARG A 704 33.02 38.48 17.89
CA ARG A 704 34.14 37.69 18.53
C ARG A 704 34.26 37.57 20.07
N TYR A 705 34.49 36.32 20.51
CA TYR A 705 35.41 35.78 21.57
C TYR A 705 35.70 36.63 22.85
N ALA A 706 35.77 36.09 24.09
CA ALA A 706 36.17 34.74 24.54
C ALA A 706 35.78 34.41 26.01
N ALA A 707 35.87 33.12 26.36
CA ALA A 707 36.26 32.48 27.64
C ALA A 707 36.09 33.19 29.02
N GLY A 708 35.49 32.46 29.99
CA GLY A 708 35.54 32.79 31.42
C GLY A 708 34.87 31.74 32.34
N THR A 709 35.67 30.90 33.00
CA THR A 709 35.29 29.87 34.00
C THR A 709 35.85 30.23 35.40
N PRO A 710 35.54 29.50 36.50
CA PRO A 710 34.24 29.06 37.02
C PRO A 710 34.13 29.36 38.56
N GLU A 711 33.71 28.38 39.39
CA GLU A 711 33.66 28.38 40.88
C GLU A 711 32.56 29.28 41.49
N SER A 712 31.85 29.03 42.60
CA SER A 712 31.64 27.97 43.62
C SER A 712 30.55 28.58 44.59
N GLU A 713 30.08 28.11 45.76
CA GLU A 713 30.48 27.04 46.70
C GLU A 713 29.29 26.66 47.64
N THR A 714 29.04 25.36 47.87
CA THR A 714 28.54 24.67 49.11
C THR A 714 27.33 25.09 49.99
N ALA A 715 26.67 24.03 50.53
CA ALA A 715 26.15 23.83 51.92
C ALA A 715 24.75 24.34 52.39
N GLN A 716 23.79 23.40 52.50
CA GLN A 716 23.30 22.71 53.74
C GLN A 716 23.35 23.40 55.14
N PRO A 717 22.62 22.90 56.18
CA PRO A 717 21.41 22.04 56.23
C PRO A 717 20.36 22.42 57.33
N GLY A 718 19.34 21.57 57.55
CA GLY A 718 18.51 21.49 58.78
C GLY A 718 17.08 20.97 58.49
N GLU A 719 16.74 19.69 58.70
CA GLU A 719 16.43 18.98 59.97
C GLU A 719 15.15 19.45 60.70
N GLY A 720 14.17 18.55 60.85
CA GLY A 720 12.94 18.75 61.65
C GLY A 720 11.79 17.77 61.33
N PRO A 721 11.65 16.64 62.07
CA PRO A 721 10.62 15.61 61.81
C PRO A 721 9.46 15.63 62.84
N VAL A 722 8.43 14.78 62.63
CA VAL A 722 7.84 13.84 63.62
C VAL A 722 6.70 13.01 62.98
N GLU A 723 6.53 11.76 63.45
CA GLU A 723 5.52 10.77 63.01
C GLU A 723 4.17 10.92 63.75
N ASP A 724 3.12 10.18 63.34
CA ASP A 724 2.45 9.23 64.28
C ASP A 724 1.55 8.16 63.59
N ASP A 725 1.00 7.28 64.44
CA ASP A 725 0.70 5.85 64.25
C ASP A 725 -0.48 5.34 63.37
N ALA A 726 -0.38 4.03 63.11
CA ALA A 726 -1.26 3.15 62.34
C ALA A 726 -2.55 2.63 63.04
N ALA A 727 -3.44 1.98 62.27
CA ALA A 727 -4.27 0.84 62.72
C ALA A 727 -4.82 -0.01 61.53
N PRO A 728 -4.94 -1.35 61.63
CA PRO A 728 -5.45 -2.21 60.55
C PRO A 728 -6.76 -2.97 60.88
N GLU A 729 -7.45 -3.50 59.86
CA GLU A 729 -8.44 -4.59 59.99
C GLU A 729 -8.16 -5.72 58.97
N THR A 730 -8.74 -6.91 59.20
CA THR A 730 -8.36 -8.18 58.54
C THR A 730 -9.63 -9.01 58.18
N PRO A 731 -9.59 -10.29 57.71
CA PRO A 731 -10.30 -10.65 56.48
C PRO A 731 -11.48 -11.62 56.68
N ASP A 732 -12.27 -11.81 55.61
CA ASP A 732 -13.26 -12.90 55.52
C ASP A 732 -12.84 -13.98 54.52
N GLN A 733 -13.32 -15.21 54.75
CA GLN A 733 -13.04 -16.40 53.95
C GLN A 733 -14.35 -17.03 53.47
N GLU A 734 -14.39 -17.48 52.22
CA GLU A 734 -15.19 -18.66 51.85
C GLU A 734 -14.30 -19.72 51.19
N ALA A 735 -14.70 -20.98 51.37
CA ALA A 735 -13.87 -22.16 51.17
C ALA A 735 -14.66 -23.23 50.35
N PRO A 736 -14.10 -24.40 49.98
CA PRO A 736 -14.17 -24.83 48.59
C PRO A 736 -15.06 -26.05 48.34
N VAL A 737 -15.23 -26.39 47.06
CA VAL A 737 -15.74 -27.69 46.61
C VAL A 737 -14.57 -28.51 46.05
N GLN A 738 -14.42 -29.77 46.47
CA GLN A 738 -13.35 -30.68 46.07
C GLN A 738 -13.89 -31.98 45.47
N GLU A 739 -13.27 -32.42 44.38
CA GLU A 739 -13.03 -33.82 43.93
C GLU A 739 -11.99 -33.69 42.79
N ALA A 740 -10.76 -34.25 42.77
CA ALA A 740 -10.06 -35.27 43.56
C ALA A 740 -10.65 -36.70 43.48
N ALA A 741 -9.88 -37.78 43.33
CA ALA A 741 -8.47 -37.95 42.87
C ALA A 741 -8.17 -39.44 42.58
N ALA A 742 -7.32 -39.74 41.60
CA ALA A 742 -6.56 -41.00 41.43
C ALA A 742 -5.56 -40.81 40.25
N ALA A 743 -4.22 -40.87 40.34
CA ALA A 743 -3.26 -41.36 41.34
C ALA A 743 -2.91 -42.86 41.31
N GLU A 744 -1.60 -43.09 41.11
CA GLU A 744 -0.74 -44.18 41.59
C GLU A 744 -0.48 -45.49 40.80
N VAL A 745 0.82 -45.61 40.44
CA VAL A 745 1.78 -46.69 40.77
C VAL A 745 2.20 -47.68 39.65
N PRO A 746 3.51 -48.06 39.57
CA PRO A 746 4.14 -48.46 38.30
C PRO A 746 4.79 -49.85 38.31
N VAL A 747 5.42 -50.22 37.19
CA VAL A 747 6.46 -51.25 37.12
C VAL A 747 7.59 -50.74 36.22
N ALA A 748 8.84 -51.02 36.58
CA ALA A 748 10.03 -50.73 35.76
C ALA A 748 10.79 -52.04 35.49
N ASP A 749 11.50 -52.12 34.36
CA ASP A 749 12.70 -52.96 34.25
C ASP A 749 13.56 -52.63 33.01
N SER A 750 14.82 -53.07 33.06
CA SER A 750 15.87 -53.01 32.02
C SER A 750 16.91 -54.09 32.40
N PRO A 751 17.69 -54.74 31.49
CA PRO A 751 18.50 -54.05 30.47
C PRO A 751 18.93 -54.87 29.20
N ALA A 752 19.84 -54.27 28.41
CA ALA A 752 21.01 -54.88 27.74
C ALA A 752 20.92 -55.77 26.46
N ALA A 753 21.40 -55.19 25.34
CA ALA A 753 22.63 -55.57 24.59
C ALA A 753 22.65 -56.60 23.41
N GLU A 754 23.74 -56.43 22.63
CA GLU A 754 24.45 -57.31 21.65
C GLU A 754 24.13 -57.30 20.12
N THR A 755 25.21 -57.14 19.35
CA THR A 755 25.45 -57.32 17.89
C THR A 755 26.28 -58.61 17.66
N PRO A 756 26.38 -59.23 16.45
CA PRO A 756 27.46 -58.87 15.49
C PRO A 756 27.27 -59.24 13.97
N ALA A 757 28.33 -59.01 13.18
CA ALA A 757 28.45 -59.01 11.71
C ALA A 757 28.85 -60.34 11.00
N ALA A 758 28.91 -60.36 9.64
CA ALA A 758 29.89 -61.08 8.78
C ALA A 758 29.79 -60.74 7.25
N GLU A 759 30.89 -60.95 6.48
CA GLU A 759 31.07 -60.78 5.00
C GLU A 759 31.22 -62.16 4.27
N PRO A 760 31.89 -62.37 3.10
CA PRO A 760 32.24 -61.57 1.89
C PRO A 760 31.75 -62.35 0.58
N PRO A 761 32.49 -62.71 -0.51
CA PRO A 761 33.64 -62.13 -1.27
C PRO A 761 33.59 -62.17 -2.85
N ALA A 762 34.59 -61.51 -3.48
CA ALA A 762 35.37 -61.91 -4.70
C ALA A 762 34.93 -61.67 -6.17
N SER A 763 35.94 -61.21 -6.93
CA SER A 763 36.13 -60.76 -8.33
C SER A 763 36.35 -61.81 -9.43
N GLU A 764 36.28 -61.41 -10.72
CA GLU A 764 37.38 -61.57 -11.73
C GLU A 764 37.12 -60.84 -13.07
N THR A 765 38.16 -60.67 -13.93
CA THR A 765 38.11 -60.02 -15.28
C THR A 765 38.74 -60.93 -16.36
N PRO A 766 38.43 -60.76 -17.67
CA PRO A 766 39.52 -60.37 -18.62
C PRO A 766 39.16 -59.70 -19.99
N VAL A 767 40.04 -58.78 -20.43
CA VAL A 767 40.69 -58.63 -21.77
C VAL A 767 39.88 -58.38 -23.07
N ALA A 768 40.50 -57.59 -23.99
CA ALA A 768 39.96 -56.98 -25.21
C ALA A 768 40.48 -57.56 -26.56
N GLU A 769 39.88 -57.12 -27.69
CA GLU A 769 40.43 -56.99 -29.07
C GLU A 769 39.72 -55.77 -29.75
N ALA A 770 40.37 -54.81 -30.44
CA ALA A 770 41.04 -54.83 -31.77
C ALA A 770 40.04 -54.94 -32.97
N ALA A 771 40.14 -54.20 -34.10
CA ALA A 771 41.12 -53.20 -34.57
C ALA A 771 40.65 -52.32 -35.78
N VAL A 772 41.12 -51.05 -35.82
CA VAL A 772 41.78 -50.31 -36.96
C VAL A 772 41.05 -50.04 -38.30
N VAL A 773 41.07 -48.77 -38.78
CA VAL A 773 41.62 -48.26 -40.08
C VAL A 773 41.30 -46.75 -40.26
N GLU A 774 42.26 -45.99 -40.79
CA GLU A 774 42.17 -44.55 -41.19
C GLU A 774 42.22 -44.43 -42.75
N ALA A 775 42.17 -43.30 -43.47
CA ALA A 775 42.29 -41.84 -43.25
C ALA A 775 41.66 -41.14 -44.51
N PRO A 776 41.98 -39.89 -44.96
CA PRO A 776 42.65 -38.75 -44.29
C PRO A 776 42.01 -37.34 -44.51
N ALA A 777 42.42 -36.41 -43.63
CA ALA A 777 42.74 -34.99 -43.87
C ALA A 777 41.79 -34.01 -44.60
N ALA A 778 41.35 -32.99 -43.85
CA ALA A 778 41.65 -31.59 -44.16
C ALA A 778 41.77 -30.79 -42.84
N GLU A 779 42.82 -29.97 -42.69
CA GLU A 779 43.04 -29.14 -41.50
C GLU A 779 42.57 -27.70 -41.72
N THR A 780 41.89 -27.10 -40.73
CA THR A 780 41.92 -25.65 -40.48
C THR A 780 41.73 -25.37 -38.98
N ALA A 781 42.71 -24.66 -38.41
CA ALA A 781 42.84 -24.12 -37.06
C ALA A 781 41.62 -24.13 -36.12
N VAL A 782 41.84 -24.67 -34.91
CA VAL A 782 41.12 -24.25 -33.69
C VAL A 782 41.81 -23.01 -33.15
N THR A 783 41.06 -21.95 -32.84
CA THR A 783 41.57 -20.81 -32.06
C THR A 783 41.58 -21.19 -30.58
N GLU A 784 42.74 -21.04 -29.95
CA GLU A 784 42.91 -21.26 -28.51
C GLU A 784 42.02 -20.31 -27.70
N VAL A 785 41.34 -20.83 -26.68
CA VAL A 785 40.71 -20.01 -25.64
C VAL A 785 41.85 -19.46 -24.76
N PRO A 786 41.87 -18.17 -24.40
CA PRO A 786 42.90 -17.64 -23.51
C PRO A 786 42.87 -18.37 -22.17
N THR A 787 44.02 -18.89 -21.75
CA THR A 787 44.23 -19.19 -20.34
C THR A 787 44.29 -17.86 -19.59
N GLU A 788 43.23 -17.54 -18.85
CA GLU A 788 43.25 -16.44 -17.89
C GLU A 788 44.41 -16.68 -16.91
N ALA A 789 45.10 -15.60 -16.51
CA ALA A 789 46.22 -15.71 -15.58
C ALA A 789 45.67 -16.16 -14.22
N ARG A 790 46.30 -17.16 -13.60
CA ARG A 790 46.02 -17.49 -12.20
C ARG A 790 46.46 -16.30 -11.34
N ASP A 791 45.57 -15.77 -10.52
CA ASP A 791 45.92 -14.79 -9.50
C ASP A 791 46.93 -15.40 -8.52
N GLU A 792 47.82 -14.58 -7.93
CA GLU A 792 48.80 -15.04 -6.94
C GLU A 792 48.14 -15.64 -5.68
N ALA A 793 46.86 -15.33 -5.44
CA ALA A 793 46.04 -15.90 -4.38
C ALA A 793 45.56 -17.35 -4.64
N ASP A 794 45.61 -17.82 -5.89
CA ASP A 794 45.11 -19.13 -6.32
C ASP A 794 46.24 -20.17 -6.53
N GLU A 795 47.49 -19.83 -6.21
CA GLU A 795 48.60 -20.78 -6.23
C GLU A 795 48.43 -21.89 -5.18
N GLY A 796 48.46 -23.15 -5.65
CA GLY A 796 48.37 -24.34 -4.79
C GLY A 796 46.96 -24.94 -4.64
N LEU A 797 45.95 -24.37 -5.30
CA LEU A 797 44.62 -24.99 -5.43
C LEU A 797 44.62 -26.09 -6.51
N SER A 798 43.85 -27.16 -6.26
CA SER A 798 43.49 -28.17 -7.27
C SER A 798 42.45 -27.64 -8.25
N ASP A 799 42.31 -28.28 -9.42
CA ASP A 799 41.34 -27.86 -10.43
C ASP A 799 39.87 -28.06 -9.96
N GLU A 800 39.62 -29.01 -9.05
CA GLU A 800 38.31 -29.22 -8.41
C GLU A 800 37.99 -28.14 -7.35
N GLU A 801 38.98 -27.76 -6.52
CA GLU A 801 38.88 -26.59 -5.63
C GLU A 801 38.62 -25.32 -6.45
N LEU A 802 39.41 -25.06 -7.50
CA LEU A 802 39.24 -23.91 -8.40
C LEU A 802 37.86 -23.88 -9.04
N GLN A 803 37.32 -25.03 -9.47
CA GLN A 803 36.01 -25.07 -10.10
C GLN A 803 34.89 -24.72 -9.10
N LEU A 804 34.90 -25.31 -7.90
CA LEU A 804 33.95 -24.97 -6.83
C LEU A 804 34.12 -23.53 -6.33
N LEU A 805 35.35 -23.05 -6.22
CA LEU A 805 35.66 -21.67 -5.84
C LEU A 805 35.20 -20.67 -6.90
N SER A 806 35.30 -21.01 -8.19
CA SER A 806 34.76 -20.18 -9.27
C SER A 806 33.23 -20.11 -9.27
N VAL A 807 32.55 -21.17 -8.82
CA VAL A 807 31.09 -21.17 -8.64
C VAL A 807 30.72 -20.31 -7.43
N TRP A 808 31.41 -20.44 -6.30
CA TRP A 808 31.18 -19.60 -5.13
C TRP A 808 31.47 -18.11 -5.40
N ARG A 809 32.61 -17.79 -6.04
CA ARG A 809 32.95 -16.42 -6.47
C ARG A 809 31.87 -15.87 -7.42
N LYS A 810 31.45 -16.62 -8.44
CA LYS A 810 30.36 -16.18 -9.34
C LYS A 810 29.03 -15.98 -8.62
N PHE A 811 28.67 -16.84 -7.66
CA PHE A 811 27.44 -16.68 -6.88
C PHE A 811 27.47 -15.41 -6.01
N ARG A 812 28.59 -15.18 -5.31
CA ARG A 812 28.85 -13.97 -4.52
C ARG A 812 28.85 -12.70 -5.39
N ASP A 813 29.56 -12.74 -6.52
CA ASP A 813 29.82 -11.57 -7.37
C ASP A 813 28.64 -11.24 -8.31
N ASN A 814 27.71 -12.19 -8.54
CA ASN A 814 26.44 -11.95 -9.24
C ASN A 814 25.36 -11.29 -8.37
N GLY A 815 25.47 -11.35 -7.03
CA GLY A 815 24.51 -10.74 -6.11
C GLY A 815 23.31 -11.62 -5.70
N ASP A 816 23.31 -12.92 -6.00
CA ASP A 816 22.23 -13.87 -5.65
C ASP A 816 22.15 -14.20 -4.12
N GLY A 817 22.81 -13.42 -3.26
CA GLY A 817 23.00 -13.70 -1.83
C GLY A 817 21.74 -13.70 -0.96
N ASN A 818 20.63 -13.13 -1.43
CA ASN A 818 19.37 -13.00 -0.67
C ASN A 818 18.62 -14.33 -0.42
N SER A 819 19.11 -15.47 -0.95
CA SER A 819 18.66 -16.79 -0.49
C SER A 819 19.61 -17.34 0.56
N ALA A 820 19.27 -17.13 1.84
CA ALA A 820 20.00 -17.70 2.97
C ALA A 820 20.15 -19.24 2.85
N ASP A 821 19.09 -19.93 2.42
CA ASP A 821 19.09 -21.39 2.17
C ASP A 821 20.12 -21.82 1.11
N LEU A 822 20.28 -21.06 0.02
CA LEU A 822 21.26 -21.37 -1.03
C LEU A 822 22.69 -21.02 -0.61
N THR A 823 22.89 -19.88 0.05
CA THR A 823 24.20 -19.48 0.58
C THR A 823 24.70 -20.49 1.62
N GLN A 824 23.85 -20.84 2.59
CA GLN A 824 24.13 -21.85 3.61
C GLN A 824 24.25 -23.25 3.00
N GLY A 825 23.51 -23.55 1.93
CA GLY A 825 23.63 -24.78 1.13
C GLY A 825 24.98 -24.91 0.40
N LEU A 826 25.47 -23.85 -0.24
CA LEU A 826 26.81 -23.83 -0.86
C LEU A 826 27.93 -23.89 0.18
N GLN A 827 27.82 -23.13 1.27
CA GLN A 827 28.80 -23.17 2.37
C GLN A 827 28.87 -24.58 2.97
N LYS A 828 27.72 -25.24 3.17
CA LYS A 828 27.64 -26.64 3.59
C LYS A 828 28.29 -27.59 2.59
N LEU A 829 28.06 -27.44 1.28
CA LEU A 829 28.71 -28.28 0.26
C LEU A 829 30.23 -28.10 0.23
N LEU A 830 30.75 -26.88 0.46
CA LEU A 830 32.19 -26.63 0.60
C LEU A 830 32.77 -27.29 1.88
N VAL A 831 32.04 -27.23 2.99
CA VAL A 831 32.42 -27.90 4.26
C VAL A 831 32.36 -29.43 4.12
N GLU A 832 31.38 -29.99 3.41
CA GLU A 832 31.26 -31.43 3.14
C GLU A 832 32.33 -31.93 2.15
N ALA A 833 32.75 -31.12 1.17
CA ALA A 833 33.77 -31.48 0.20
C ALA A 833 35.21 -31.36 0.72
N PHE A 834 35.52 -30.30 1.48
CA PHE A 834 36.90 -29.93 1.84
C PHE A 834 37.18 -29.91 3.35
N GLY A 835 36.15 -29.99 4.20
CA GLY A 835 36.25 -29.79 5.65
C GLY A 835 36.22 -28.30 6.05
N PRO A 836 35.80 -27.99 7.30
CA PRO A 836 35.48 -26.62 7.71
C PRO A 836 36.66 -25.66 7.67
N GLU A 837 37.84 -26.07 8.14
CA GLU A 837 39.06 -25.22 8.12
C GLU A 837 39.47 -24.84 6.70
N ARG A 838 39.31 -25.75 5.72
CA ARG A 838 39.65 -25.52 4.32
C ARG A 838 38.58 -24.70 3.61
N ALA A 839 37.29 -24.96 3.88
CA ALA A 839 36.19 -24.16 3.38
C ALA A 839 36.32 -22.68 3.81
N ALA A 840 36.63 -22.41 5.09
CA ALA A 840 36.86 -21.06 5.60
C ALA A 840 38.03 -20.35 4.90
N GLN A 841 39.17 -21.03 4.72
CA GLN A 841 40.30 -20.51 3.94
C GLN A 841 39.92 -20.15 2.50
N LEU A 842 39.08 -20.97 1.86
CA LEU A 842 38.67 -20.78 0.47
C LEU A 842 37.72 -19.58 0.31
N ILE A 843 36.73 -19.42 1.19
CA ILE A 843 35.75 -18.32 1.13
C ILE A 843 36.26 -16.99 1.69
N GLY A 844 37.46 -16.97 2.28
CA GLY A 844 38.07 -15.75 2.84
C GLY A 844 37.56 -15.35 4.23
N GLU A 845 36.76 -16.20 4.88
CA GLU A 845 36.37 -16.03 6.27
C GLU A 845 37.58 -16.33 7.17
N ALA A 846 38.21 -15.27 7.70
CA ALA A 846 39.32 -15.39 8.65
C ALA A 846 38.84 -16.16 9.89
N ALA A 847 39.46 -17.31 10.15
CA ALA A 847 38.89 -18.37 10.99
C ALA A 847 38.51 -17.93 12.42
N ALA A 848 37.22 -17.69 12.63
CA ALA A 848 36.57 -17.69 13.93
C ALA A 848 35.98 -19.08 14.20
N GLY A 849 36.72 -19.93 14.89
CA GLY A 849 36.24 -21.24 15.31
C GLY A 849 35.18 -21.11 16.39
N ALA A 850 33.90 -21.14 16.00
CA ALA A 850 32.77 -21.10 16.93
C ALA A 850 32.61 -22.44 17.67
N GLU A 851 33.10 -22.49 18.91
CA GLU A 851 32.61 -23.46 19.90
C GLU A 851 31.09 -23.24 20.12
N PRO A 852 30.26 -24.29 20.26
CA PRO A 852 28.82 -24.12 20.50
C PRO A 852 28.54 -23.54 21.89
N GLY A 853 28.40 -22.21 21.97
CA GLY A 853 28.08 -21.48 23.21
C GLY A 853 28.98 -20.29 23.47
N ALA A 854 29.07 -19.36 22.52
CA ALA A 854 29.61 -18.03 22.82
C ALA A 854 28.62 -17.25 23.69
N GLU A 855 29.11 -16.67 24.79
CA GLU A 855 28.30 -15.82 25.67
C GLU A 855 28.11 -14.42 25.05
N LEU A 856 26.96 -13.79 25.30
CA LEU A 856 26.70 -12.40 24.88
C LEU A 856 27.82 -11.45 25.33
N ALA A 857 28.09 -10.42 24.52
CA ALA A 857 29.17 -9.46 24.75
C ALA A 857 29.11 -8.85 26.17
N ALA A 858 30.14 -9.12 26.98
CA ALA A 858 30.12 -8.85 28.42
C ALA A 858 29.84 -7.37 28.76
N GLU A 859 28.69 -7.10 29.39
CA GLU A 859 28.24 -5.74 29.66
C GLU A 859 28.80 -5.18 30.97
N THR A 860 29.55 -4.08 30.87
CA THR A 860 30.03 -3.33 32.04
C THR A 860 28.87 -2.55 32.67
N ARG A 861 28.29 -3.00 33.79
CA ARG A 861 27.25 -2.23 34.51
C ARG A 861 27.79 -0.85 34.96
N VAL A 862 26.99 0.19 34.78
CA VAL A 862 27.28 1.57 35.20
C VAL A 862 26.20 2.11 36.15
N GLN A 863 26.60 2.93 37.11
CA GLN A 863 25.66 3.66 37.98
C GLN A 863 25.38 5.04 37.37
N LEU A 864 24.11 5.32 37.11
CA LEU A 864 23.61 6.54 36.49
C LEU A 864 22.31 6.95 37.18
N SER A 865 22.10 8.25 37.37
CA SER A 865 20.82 8.80 37.83
C SER A 865 19.74 8.71 36.75
N ARG A 866 18.46 8.82 37.15
CA ARG A 866 17.33 8.92 36.21
C ARG A 866 17.50 10.10 35.23
N ARG A 867 18.15 11.20 35.65
CA ARG A 867 18.45 12.35 34.76
C ARG A 867 19.43 11.94 33.65
N GLU A 868 20.57 11.36 34.01
CA GLU A 868 21.60 10.95 33.03
C GLU A 868 21.08 9.88 32.07
N ARG A 869 20.26 8.92 32.54
CA ARG A 869 19.60 7.93 31.69
C ARG A 869 18.58 8.54 30.73
N LEU A 870 17.76 9.51 31.19
CA LEU A 870 16.77 10.19 30.35
C LEU A 870 17.45 11.08 29.30
N GLU A 871 18.48 11.82 29.70
CA GLU A 871 19.32 12.65 28.82
C GLU A 871 19.98 11.79 27.73
N GLY A 872 20.58 10.65 28.12
CA GLY A 872 21.12 9.67 27.17
C GLY A 872 20.04 9.09 26.25
N CYS A 873 18.88 8.69 26.78
CA CYS A 873 17.77 8.14 26.00
C CYS A 873 17.29 9.10 24.91
N VAL A 874 17.05 10.37 25.26
CA VAL A 874 16.47 11.38 24.36
C VAL A 874 17.49 11.84 23.32
N LEU A 875 18.72 12.16 23.74
CA LEU A 875 19.78 12.56 22.80
C LEU A 875 20.21 11.39 21.91
N GLY A 876 20.26 10.17 22.46
CA GLY A 876 20.61 8.96 21.73
C GLY A 876 19.57 8.59 20.67
N ALA A 877 18.27 8.68 21.01
CA ALA A 877 17.19 8.48 20.04
C ALA A 877 17.25 9.49 18.89
N ALA A 878 17.50 10.76 19.18
CA ALA A 878 17.60 11.80 18.16
C ALA A 878 18.85 11.68 17.28
N VAL A 879 20.00 11.29 17.87
CA VAL A 879 21.23 10.98 17.14
C VAL A 879 21.03 9.79 16.20
N GLY A 880 20.39 8.71 16.66
CA GLY A 880 20.11 7.55 15.81
C GLY A 880 19.18 7.89 14.64
N ASP A 881 18.08 8.58 14.91
CA ASP A 881 17.14 9.07 13.89
C ASP A 881 17.86 9.93 12.82
N ALA A 882 18.66 10.92 13.24
CA ALA A 882 19.40 11.80 12.33
C ALA A 882 20.60 11.15 11.62
N LEU A 883 21.13 10.02 12.12
CA LEU A 883 22.13 9.20 11.41
C LEU A 883 21.47 8.31 10.36
N GLY A 884 20.33 7.69 10.67
CA GLY A 884 19.62 6.77 9.76
C GLY A 884 18.74 7.45 8.71
N ALA A 885 18.22 8.65 8.99
CA ALA A 885 17.29 9.37 8.09
C ALA A 885 17.75 9.49 6.62
N PRO A 886 19.04 9.77 6.30
CA PRO A 886 19.53 9.83 4.92
C PRO A 886 19.52 8.49 4.18
N TRP A 887 19.52 7.37 4.92
CA TRP A 887 19.72 6.02 4.41
C TRP A 887 18.44 5.16 4.40
N MET A 888 17.32 5.70 4.91
CA MET A 888 16.03 4.99 5.08
C MET A 888 15.50 4.35 3.78
N PHE A 889 15.86 4.91 2.62
CA PHE A 889 15.46 4.42 1.29
C PHE A 889 16.67 3.98 0.45
N SER A 890 17.76 3.55 1.10
CA SER A 890 18.94 2.96 0.46
C SER A 890 18.98 1.45 0.68
N ASP A 891 19.58 0.73 -0.26
CA ASP A 891 20.04 -0.64 -0.05
C ASP A 891 21.41 -0.66 0.67
N LEU A 892 21.75 -1.79 1.28
CA LEU A 892 22.99 -1.93 2.05
C LEU A 892 24.27 -1.72 1.22
N ARG A 893 24.28 -2.07 -0.07
CA ARG A 893 25.44 -1.86 -0.94
C ARG A 893 25.66 -0.37 -1.20
N THR A 894 24.60 0.39 -1.45
CA THR A 894 24.66 1.86 -1.54
C THR A 894 25.18 2.46 -0.23
N ILE A 895 24.61 2.07 0.93
CA ILE A 895 25.04 2.57 2.24
C ILE A 895 26.53 2.31 2.47
N LEU A 896 27.01 1.07 2.27
CA LEU A 896 28.42 0.71 2.47
C LEU A 896 29.36 1.30 1.41
N SER A 897 28.88 1.60 0.19
CA SER A 897 29.70 2.25 -0.85
C SER A 897 30.09 3.69 -0.49
N VAL A 898 29.24 4.38 0.28
CA VAL A 898 29.50 5.73 0.81
C VAL A 898 30.07 5.68 2.23
N ASN A 899 29.69 4.68 3.02
CA ASN A 899 30.04 4.52 4.44
C ASN A 899 30.70 3.14 4.69
N PRO A 900 31.94 2.88 4.23
CA PRO A 900 32.57 1.56 4.32
C PRO A 900 32.82 1.07 5.76
N GLU A 901 32.92 1.98 6.73
CA GLU A 901 33.08 1.70 8.17
C GLU A 901 31.74 1.73 8.96
N GLY A 902 30.62 1.59 8.23
CA GLY A 902 29.27 1.86 8.69
C GLY A 902 28.95 3.37 8.73
N VAL A 903 27.68 3.72 8.92
CA VAL A 903 27.23 5.11 9.01
C VAL A 903 27.81 5.79 10.26
N ARG A 904 28.81 6.66 10.08
CA ARG A 904 29.53 7.36 11.17
C ARG A 904 29.39 8.88 11.16
N GLU A 905 28.82 9.46 10.10
CA GLU A 905 28.59 10.91 10.00
C GLU A 905 27.10 11.20 9.79
N LEU A 906 26.61 12.26 10.43
CA LEU A 906 25.32 12.86 10.07
C LEU A 906 25.42 13.34 8.62
N ALA A 907 24.66 12.78 7.68
CA ALA A 907 24.57 13.31 6.32
C ALA A 907 23.45 14.38 6.22
N GLU A 908 23.12 14.80 5.00
CA GLU A 908 22.03 15.73 4.73
C GLU A 908 20.72 14.98 4.51
N ALA A 909 19.65 15.39 5.21
CA ALA A 909 18.29 14.94 5.00
C ALA A 909 17.35 16.15 5.05
N PHE A 910 16.27 16.15 4.27
CA PHE A 910 15.31 17.27 4.21
C PHE A 910 15.98 18.65 3.95
N GLY A 911 17.08 18.67 3.19
CA GLY A 911 17.88 19.87 2.89
C GLY A 911 18.73 20.41 4.05
N ARG A 912 18.99 19.61 5.10
CA ARG A 912 19.74 20.01 6.31
C ARG A 912 20.60 18.88 6.86
N ARG A 913 21.84 19.19 7.27
CA ARG A 913 22.70 18.25 7.98
C ARG A 913 22.18 18.01 9.40
N GLY A 914 22.05 16.75 9.82
CA GLY A 914 21.58 16.42 11.17
C GLY A 914 20.09 16.67 11.45
N ALA A 915 19.27 16.70 10.39
CA ALA A 915 17.82 16.67 10.52
C ALA A 915 17.32 15.26 10.87
N ALA A 916 16.60 15.15 11.99
CA ALA A 916 15.86 13.95 12.36
C ALA A 916 14.54 13.83 11.58
N THR A 917 13.87 12.68 11.61
CA THR A 917 12.57 12.46 10.94
C THR A 917 11.38 12.93 11.80
N ALA A 918 10.16 12.50 11.46
CA ALA A 918 9.01 12.62 12.33
C ALA A 918 9.18 11.87 13.66
N TYR A 919 10.03 10.82 13.75
CA TYR A 919 10.17 10.02 14.96
C TYR A 919 10.67 10.85 16.16
N SER A 920 11.76 11.62 16.01
CA SER A 920 12.25 12.51 17.07
C SER A 920 11.30 13.66 17.38
N GLN A 921 10.58 14.19 16.38
CA GLN A 921 9.54 15.20 16.64
C GLN A 921 8.44 14.62 17.53
N GLN A 922 7.89 13.47 17.14
CA GLN A 922 6.83 12.79 17.88
C GLN A 922 7.29 12.40 19.29
N ALA A 923 8.53 11.90 19.45
CA ALA A 923 9.10 11.59 20.77
C ALA A 923 9.26 12.84 21.65
N ALA A 924 9.70 13.98 21.10
CA ALA A 924 9.77 15.25 21.81
C ALA A 924 8.37 15.76 22.24
N PHE A 925 7.35 15.61 21.38
CA PHE A 925 5.96 15.90 21.73
C PHE A 925 5.42 14.97 22.81
N VAL A 926 5.71 13.65 22.77
CA VAL A 926 5.35 12.71 23.85
C VAL A 926 5.98 13.15 25.18
N LEU A 927 7.29 13.41 25.20
CA LEU A 927 8.01 13.88 26.39
C LEU A 927 7.38 15.17 26.96
N TYR A 928 7.09 16.15 26.10
CA TYR A 928 6.36 17.38 26.48
C TYR A 928 5.00 17.09 27.16
N GLY A 929 4.26 16.09 26.67
CA GLY A 929 3.01 15.62 27.30
C GLY A 929 3.22 14.93 28.65
N LEU A 930 4.30 14.18 28.82
CA LEU A 930 4.65 13.49 30.08
C LEU A 930 5.13 14.48 31.16
N ILE A 931 5.88 15.52 30.78
CA ILE A 931 6.25 16.63 31.67
C ILE A 931 5.00 17.34 32.18
N GLY A 932 4.07 17.70 31.28
CA GLY A 932 2.77 18.27 31.66
C GLY A 932 1.93 17.34 32.53
N GLY A 933 1.99 16.02 32.28
CA GLY A 933 1.37 15.00 33.12
C GLY A 933 1.94 14.92 34.53
N THR A 934 3.26 15.05 34.68
CA THR A 934 3.95 15.12 35.97
C THR A 934 3.52 16.37 36.74
N ILE A 935 3.63 17.55 36.12
CA ILE A 935 3.23 18.84 36.72
C ILE A 935 1.78 18.79 37.23
N ARG A 936 0.85 18.30 36.39
CA ARG A 936 -0.57 18.15 36.76
C ARG A 936 -0.79 17.14 37.89
N SER A 937 -0.08 16.02 37.89
CA SER A 937 -0.24 14.97 38.91
C SER A 937 0.20 15.48 40.29
N THR A 938 1.33 16.17 40.34
CA THR A 938 1.84 16.80 41.58
C THR A 938 0.88 17.89 42.06
N LEU A 939 0.55 18.88 41.23
CA LEU A 939 -0.27 20.04 41.64
C LEU A 939 -1.72 19.68 42.00
N ARG A 940 -2.28 18.58 41.47
CA ARG A 940 -3.67 18.17 41.72
C ARG A 940 -3.80 17.00 42.70
N GLY A 941 -2.70 16.35 43.11
CA GLY A 941 -2.71 15.19 44.00
C GLY A 941 -3.41 13.94 43.43
N VAL A 942 -3.61 13.88 42.10
CA VAL A 942 -4.35 12.80 41.41
C VAL A 942 -3.59 12.44 40.13
N PRO A 943 -3.33 11.15 39.83
CA PRO A 943 -2.62 10.74 38.62
C PRO A 943 -3.27 11.24 37.33
N ALA A 944 -2.47 11.86 36.46
CA ALA A 944 -2.95 12.33 35.16
C ALA A 944 -3.15 11.16 34.17
N PHE A 945 -4.22 11.20 33.38
CA PHE A 945 -4.49 10.21 32.32
C PHE A 945 -3.53 10.41 31.13
N ARG A 946 -2.41 9.69 31.16
CA ARG A 946 -1.28 9.83 30.22
C ARG A 946 -1.64 9.61 28.74
N PRO A 947 -2.39 8.58 28.32
CA PRO A 947 -2.76 8.41 26.90
C PRO A 947 -3.55 9.61 26.35
N GLY A 948 -4.45 10.19 27.16
CA GLY A 948 -5.21 11.39 26.78
C GLY A 948 -4.35 12.65 26.68
N LEU A 949 -3.31 12.78 27.51
CA LEU A 949 -2.29 13.83 27.38
C LEU A 949 -1.48 13.64 26.10
N VAL A 950 -0.89 12.45 25.91
CA VAL A 950 -0.02 12.13 24.77
C VAL A 950 -0.76 12.30 23.44
N ARG A 951 -2.02 11.85 23.34
CA ARG A 951 -2.89 12.18 22.21
C ARG A 951 -2.95 13.69 21.96
N THR A 952 -3.21 14.49 22.99
CA THR A 952 -3.46 15.93 22.84
C THR A 952 -2.21 16.68 22.36
N VAL A 953 -1.02 16.29 22.82
CA VAL A 953 0.25 16.86 22.33
C VAL A 953 0.64 16.31 20.94
N LEU A 954 0.32 15.07 20.61
CA LEU A 954 0.46 14.55 19.24
C LEU A 954 -0.54 15.21 18.27
N GLN A 955 -1.70 15.66 18.74
CA GLN A 955 -2.59 16.54 17.97
C GLN A 955 -2.05 17.97 17.84
N GLN A 956 -1.20 18.44 18.75
CA GLN A 956 -0.42 19.67 18.57
C GLN A 956 0.74 19.48 17.58
N TRP A 957 1.35 18.28 17.50
CA TRP A 957 2.31 17.92 16.45
C TRP A 957 1.70 17.97 15.05
N LEU A 958 0.45 17.53 14.86
CA LEU A 958 -0.26 17.67 13.57
C LEU A 958 -0.28 19.13 13.06
N LEU A 959 -0.41 20.11 13.97
CA LEU A 959 -0.39 21.53 13.60
C LEU A 959 0.97 21.95 13.03
N THR A 960 2.07 21.30 13.42
CA THR A 960 3.41 21.57 12.87
C THR A 960 3.65 20.87 11.54
N GLN A 961 2.87 19.84 11.21
CA GLN A 961 2.83 19.25 9.86
C GLN A 961 1.87 20.00 8.92
N GLY A 962 1.27 21.12 9.36
CA GLY A 962 0.30 21.91 8.59
C GLY A 962 -1.13 21.38 8.62
N ALA A 963 -1.39 20.23 9.26
CA ALA A 963 -2.70 19.62 9.29
C ALA A 963 -3.64 20.33 10.28
N ARG A 964 -4.83 20.72 9.81
CA ARG A 964 -5.85 21.33 10.69
C ARG A 964 -6.53 20.27 11.57
N VAL A 965 -6.51 20.54 12.88
CA VAL A 965 -7.25 19.79 13.90
C VAL A 965 -8.45 20.63 14.37
N GLY A 966 -9.49 19.97 14.87
CA GLY A 966 -10.78 20.61 15.18
C GLY A 966 -10.70 21.79 16.15
N VAL A 967 -11.61 22.74 15.97
CA VAL A 967 -11.72 23.97 16.76
C VAL A 967 -11.77 23.66 18.27
N ASN A 968 -11.03 24.44 19.07
CA ASN A 968 -10.80 24.34 20.52
C ASN A 968 -9.58 23.52 21.01
N LEU A 969 -8.62 23.17 20.13
CA LEU A 969 -7.29 22.75 20.56
C LEU A 969 -6.39 23.99 20.80
N PRO A 970 -6.00 24.33 22.04
CA PRO A 970 -5.04 25.40 22.27
C PRO A 970 -3.66 24.97 21.76
N ALA A 971 -2.96 25.89 21.09
CA ALA A 971 -1.58 25.66 20.70
C ALA A 971 -0.70 25.55 21.96
N GLY A 972 0.03 24.43 22.08
CA GLY A 972 1.11 24.31 23.06
C GLY A 972 2.36 24.98 22.51
N THR A 973 3.22 25.51 23.39
CA THR A 973 4.43 26.26 23.00
C THR A 973 5.32 25.49 22.01
N LEU A 974 5.30 24.15 22.07
CA LEU A 974 6.07 23.30 21.17
C LEU A 974 5.53 23.30 19.71
N ALA A 975 4.24 23.58 19.49
CA ALA A 975 3.66 23.72 18.15
C ALA A 975 3.83 25.12 17.52
N GLU A 976 4.30 26.07 18.33
CA GLU A 976 4.66 27.42 17.89
C GLU A 976 6.13 27.52 17.45
N ASN A 977 6.94 26.52 17.80
CA ASN A 977 8.37 26.46 17.47
C ASN A 977 8.61 26.19 15.96
N GLU A 978 9.36 27.07 15.30
CA GLU A 978 9.58 27.01 13.85
C GLU A 978 10.42 25.80 13.39
N THR A 979 11.37 25.33 14.19
CA THR A 979 12.19 24.13 13.88
C THR A 979 11.33 22.87 13.77
N LEU A 980 10.23 22.82 14.52
CA LEU A 980 9.27 21.71 14.51
C LEU A 980 8.20 21.83 13.41
N ARG A 981 8.07 22.99 12.76
CA ARG A 981 7.15 23.24 11.63
C ARG A 981 7.68 22.80 10.25
N VAL A 982 8.83 22.14 10.24
CA VAL A 982 9.31 21.42 9.06
C VAL A 982 8.53 20.11 8.94
N GLN A 983 7.78 19.94 7.85
CA GLN A 983 7.19 18.65 7.47
C GLN A 983 8.31 17.63 7.23
N ARG A 984 8.16 16.45 7.83
CA ARG A 984 9.13 15.33 7.75
C ARG A 984 8.35 14.04 7.63
N PHE A 985 8.83 13.09 6.82
CA PHE A 985 8.20 11.80 6.51
C PHE A 985 7.36 11.23 7.68
N PRO A 986 6.02 11.47 7.69
CA PRO A 986 5.17 11.15 8.84
C PRO A 986 4.41 9.85 8.57
N ASP A 987 4.27 9.00 9.58
CA ASP A 987 3.51 7.77 9.44
C ASP A 987 2.00 8.05 9.26
N GLU A 988 1.43 7.52 8.17
CA GLU A 988 0.01 7.66 7.81
C GLU A 988 -0.90 7.24 8.97
N ALA A 989 -0.50 6.20 9.72
CA ALA A 989 -1.18 5.70 10.90
C ALA A 989 -1.43 6.79 11.97
N SER A 990 -0.38 7.53 12.36
CA SER A 990 -0.51 8.65 13.30
C SER A 990 -1.29 9.81 12.70
N LEU A 991 -1.00 10.21 11.44
CA LEU A 991 -1.73 11.29 10.76
C LEU A 991 -3.24 11.02 10.80
N THR A 992 -3.65 9.88 10.27
CA THR A 992 -5.05 9.48 10.12
C THR A 992 -5.73 9.32 11.48
N SER A 993 -5.13 8.61 12.46
CA SER A 993 -5.75 8.43 13.78
C SER A 993 -5.94 9.75 14.54
N LEU A 994 -4.91 10.60 14.58
CA LEU A 994 -4.93 11.85 15.34
C LEU A 994 -5.87 12.89 14.71
N ALA A 995 -5.98 12.89 13.37
CA ALA A 995 -6.86 13.77 12.61
C ALA A 995 -8.33 13.33 12.61
N GLN A 996 -8.59 12.01 12.62
CA GLN A 996 -9.94 11.41 12.72
C GLN A 996 -10.41 11.24 14.17
N TRP A 997 -9.61 11.56 15.20
CA TRP A 997 -9.97 11.33 16.60
C TRP A 997 -11.38 11.82 16.96
N SER A 998 -11.76 13.02 16.47
CA SER A 998 -13.04 13.65 16.79
C SER A 998 -14.26 12.93 16.19
N ASP A 999 -14.07 11.98 15.29
CA ASP A 999 -15.11 11.14 14.68
C ASP A 999 -15.48 9.94 15.58
N ARG A 1000 -14.57 9.56 16.49
CA ARG A 1000 -14.77 8.41 17.39
C ARG A 1000 -15.65 8.78 18.58
N ARG A 1001 -16.57 7.89 18.95
CA ARG A 1001 -17.39 8.00 20.17
C ARG A 1001 -16.63 7.64 21.43
N GLU A 1002 -15.63 6.76 21.30
CA GLU A 1002 -14.85 6.18 22.39
C GLU A 1002 -13.36 6.27 22.05
N PRO A 1003 -12.47 6.47 23.05
CA PRO A 1003 -11.02 6.43 22.84
C PRO A 1003 -10.58 5.12 22.18
N PRO A 1004 -9.60 5.15 21.27
CA PRO A 1004 -8.95 3.94 20.79
C PRO A 1004 -8.22 3.22 21.95
N THR A 1005 -8.25 1.90 21.89
CA THR A 1005 -7.56 0.96 22.79
C THR A 1005 -7.22 -0.30 21.98
N PRO A 1006 -6.44 -1.26 22.50
CA PRO A 1006 -6.25 -2.56 21.84
C PRO A 1006 -7.57 -3.27 21.46
N GLY A 1007 -8.62 -3.14 22.28
CA GLY A 1007 -9.96 -3.67 22.01
C GLY A 1007 -10.87 -2.76 21.16
N ASN A 1008 -10.43 -1.55 20.83
CA ASN A 1008 -11.13 -0.57 19.99
C ASN A 1008 -10.11 0.14 19.07
N PRO A 1009 -9.43 -0.58 18.16
CA PRO A 1009 -8.26 -0.08 17.46
C PRO A 1009 -8.54 1.16 16.57
N PRO A 1010 -7.59 2.10 16.43
CA PRO A 1010 -7.75 3.24 15.54
C PRO A 1010 -7.73 2.85 14.06
N ASN A 1011 -6.86 1.91 13.70
CA ASN A 1011 -6.52 1.43 12.36
C ASN A 1011 -5.87 0.03 12.47
N ALA A 1012 -5.33 -0.52 11.39
CA ALA A 1012 -4.60 -1.81 11.38
C ALA A 1012 -3.06 -1.65 11.29
N ALA A 1013 -2.50 -0.51 11.69
CA ALA A 1013 -1.10 -0.17 11.43
C ALA A 1013 -0.09 -0.98 12.26
N ARG A 1014 1.03 -1.36 11.60
CA ARG A 1014 2.16 -2.13 12.16
C ARG A 1014 3.50 -1.36 12.17
N THR A 1015 3.51 -0.07 11.84
CA THR A 1015 4.72 0.74 11.63
C THR A 1015 5.46 1.11 12.93
N PRO A 1016 6.79 1.35 12.90
CA PRO A 1016 7.60 1.58 14.10
C PRO A 1016 7.43 2.96 14.77
N ALA A 1017 6.64 3.88 14.21
CA ALA A 1017 6.47 5.23 14.76
C ALA A 1017 5.92 5.23 16.19
N ALA A 1018 4.99 4.32 16.53
CA ALA A 1018 4.56 4.12 17.91
C ALA A 1018 5.67 3.54 18.79
N THR A 1019 6.55 2.72 18.22
CA THR A 1019 7.64 2.06 18.96
C THR A 1019 8.71 3.04 19.41
N VAL A 1020 9.23 3.91 18.51
CA VAL A 1020 10.25 4.91 18.89
C VAL A 1020 9.78 5.81 20.04
N ARG A 1021 8.50 6.19 20.04
CA ARG A 1021 7.85 6.96 21.12
C ARG A 1021 7.83 6.24 22.48
N GLY A 1022 7.83 4.91 22.51
CA GLY A 1022 7.80 4.10 23.74
C GLY A 1022 9.02 4.31 24.64
N ALA A 1023 10.18 4.68 24.08
CA ALA A 1023 11.39 4.87 24.87
C ALA A 1023 11.22 5.90 26.00
N VAL A 1024 10.66 7.08 25.73
CA VAL A 1024 10.44 8.11 26.76
C VAL A 1024 9.30 7.76 27.73
N VAL A 1025 8.36 6.89 27.34
CA VAL A 1025 7.30 6.36 28.21
C VAL A 1025 7.89 5.47 29.31
N GLY A 1026 8.99 4.76 29.02
CA GLY A 1026 9.68 3.88 29.95
C GLY A 1026 10.08 4.52 31.29
N PHE A 1027 10.16 5.85 31.36
CA PHE A 1027 10.55 6.62 32.55
C PHE A 1027 9.38 6.96 33.51
N GLU A 1028 8.13 6.69 33.14
CA GLU A 1028 6.93 7.20 33.84
C GLU A 1028 6.40 6.32 34.98
N VAL A 1029 6.79 5.05 34.98
CA VAL A 1029 6.37 4.01 35.94
C VAL A 1029 7.57 3.13 36.29
N ARG A 1030 7.52 2.47 37.45
CA ARG A 1030 8.70 1.84 38.05
C ARG A 1030 8.91 0.38 37.67
N THR A 1031 7.85 -0.36 37.35
CA THR A 1031 7.95 -1.79 37.01
C THR A 1031 7.92 -2.00 35.50
N VAL A 1032 8.59 -3.05 35.03
CA VAL A 1032 8.58 -3.48 33.62
C VAL A 1032 7.15 -3.73 33.13
N GLN A 1033 6.31 -4.40 33.92
CA GLN A 1033 4.92 -4.74 33.58
C GLN A 1033 4.01 -3.51 33.44
N ASP A 1034 4.08 -2.56 34.39
CA ASP A 1034 3.36 -1.28 34.29
C ASP A 1034 3.81 -0.50 33.04
N SER A 1035 5.11 -0.57 32.72
CA SER A 1035 5.71 0.17 31.62
C SER A 1035 5.31 -0.38 30.26
N ILE A 1036 5.29 -1.71 30.11
CA ILE A 1036 4.76 -2.37 28.91
C ILE A 1036 3.28 -1.98 28.73
N SER A 1037 2.49 -2.04 29.80
CA SER A 1037 1.06 -1.70 29.77
C SER A 1037 0.81 -0.25 29.35
N LEU A 1038 1.54 0.70 29.94
CA LEU A 1038 1.44 2.13 29.60
C LEU A 1038 1.94 2.43 28.17
N GLY A 1039 3.00 1.75 27.72
CA GLY A 1039 3.49 1.83 26.35
C GLY A 1039 2.46 1.35 25.33
N ILE A 1040 1.77 0.24 25.62
CA ILE A 1040 0.66 -0.29 24.81
C ILE A 1040 -0.50 0.72 24.75
N GLU A 1041 -0.95 1.27 25.89
CA GLU A 1041 -2.04 2.26 25.92
C GLU A 1041 -1.71 3.51 25.10
N ILE A 1042 -0.48 4.01 25.20
CA ILE A 1042 -0.03 5.19 24.45
C ILE A 1042 0.14 4.89 22.96
N ALA A 1043 0.66 3.72 22.59
CA ALA A 1043 0.77 3.30 21.20
C ALA A 1043 -0.59 3.11 20.53
N ALA A 1044 -1.55 2.51 21.25
CA ALA A 1044 -2.92 2.27 20.79
C ALA A 1044 -3.70 3.54 20.43
N VAL A 1045 -3.25 4.73 20.85
CA VAL A 1045 -3.76 6.03 20.36
C VAL A 1045 -3.56 6.19 18.85
N THR A 1046 -2.57 5.53 18.25
CA THR A 1046 -2.17 5.73 16.84
C THR A 1046 -2.04 4.44 16.02
N HIS A 1047 -1.70 3.30 16.64
CA HIS A 1047 -1.47 2.02 15.96
C HIS A 1047 -2.35 0.94 16.58
N GLY A 1048 -3.21 0.31 15.79
CA GLY A 1048 -4.20 -0.65 16.30
C GLY A 1048 -3.92 -2.13 16.09
N HIS A 1049 -2.84 -2.51 15.42
CA HIS A 1049 -2.43 -3.91 15.31
C HIS A 1049 -1.57 -4.33 16.50
N PRO A 1050 -1.65 -5.58 17.01
CA PRO A 1050 -0.72 -6.11 18.02
C PRO A 1050 0.74 -5.84 17.70
N ASP A 1051 1.20 -6.20 16.49
CA ASP A 1051 2.55 -5.89 16.00
C ASP A 1051 2.89 -4.38 16.00
N GLY A 1052 1.92 -3.47 16.00
CA GLY A 1052 2.15 -2.03 16.04
C GLY A 1052 2.25 -1.44 17.45
N TYR A 1053 1.51 -1.97 18.43
CA TYR A 1053 1.49 -1.46 19.81
C TYR A 1053 2.32 -2.28 20.81
N LEU A 1054 2.51 -3.59 20.59
CA LEU A 1054 3.27 -4.44 21.50
C LEU A 1054 4.78 -4.16 21.49
N PRO A 1055 5.45 -3.88 20.35
CA PRO A 1055 6.86 -3.46 20.37
C PRO A 1055 7.09 -2.13 21.09
N ALA A 1056 6.10 -1.21 21.08
CA ALA A 1056 6.16 0.03 21.85
C ALA A 1056 6.06 -0.20 23.36
N GLY A 1057 5.19 -1.13 23.78
CA GLY A 1057 5.18 -1.65 25.15
C GLY A 1057 6.52 -2.29 25.52
N ALA A 1058 7.02 -3.19 24.69
CA ALA A 1058 8.29 -3.87 24.89
C ALA A 1058 9.46 -2.87 25.07
N LEU A 1059 9.58 -1.84 24.22
CA LEU A 1059 10.62 -0.81 24.38
C LEU A 1059 10.46 0.00 25.67
N SER A 1060 9.23 0.32 26.07
CA SER A 1060 8.94 0.98 27.35
C SER A 1060 9.43 0.11 28.53
N GLY A 1061 9.16 -1.20 28.46
CA GLY A 1061 9.65 -2.21 29.41
C GLY A 1061 11.17 -2.32 29.47
N LEU A 1062 11.86 -2.34 28.31
CA LEU A 1062 13.33 -2.37 28.23
C LEU A 1062 13.94 -1.15 28.92
N VAL A 1063 13.42 0.05 28.64
CA VAL A 1063 13.89 1.30 29.24
C VAL A 1063 13.57 1.36 30.75
N SER A 1064 12.46 0.76 31.20
CA SER A 1064 12.15 0.60 32.63
C SER A 1064 13.16 -0.32 33.33
N ALA A 1065 13.42 -1.50 32.78
CA ALA A 1065 14.39 -2.45 33.33
C ALA A 1065 15.82 -1.86 33.42
N LEU A 1066 16.25 -1.10 32.40
CA LEU A 1066 17.55 -0.42 32.42
C LEU A 1066 17.64 0.68 33.49
N GLN A 1067 16.52 1.33 33.87
CA GLN A 1067 16.50 2.27 35.01
C GLN A 1067 16.64 1.56 36.36
N GLU A 1068 16.06 0.36 36.52
CA GLU A 1068 16.24 -0.48 37.71
C GLU A 1068 17.69 -1.00 37.86
N GLY A 1069 18.51 -0.91 36.81
CA GLY A 1069 19.94 -1.27 36.82
C GLY A 1069 20.25 -2.67 36.28
N HIS A 1070 19.31 -3.24 35.52
CA HIS A 1070 19.55 -4.41 34.67
C HIS A 1070 20.56 -4.09 33.55
N THR A 1071 21.23 -5.12 33.04
CA THR A 1071 21.93 -5.07 31.73
C THR A 1071 20.92 -5.09 30.58
N LEU A 1072 21.37 -4.83 29.34
CA LEU A 1072 20.54 -4.99 28.14
C LEU A 1072 20.01 -6.42 28.00
N ALA A 1073 20.85 -7.43 28.25
CA ALA A 1073 20.45 -8.84 28.21
C ALA A 1073 19.41 -9.17 29.29
N GLU A 1074 19.61 -8.72 30.53
CA GLU A 1074 18.65 -8.89 31.64
C GLU A 1074 17.32 -8.17 31.34
N ALA A 1075 17.37 -6.97 30.74
CA ALA A 1075 16.18 -6.22 30.33
C ALA A 1075 15.37 -6.96 29.24
N VAL A 1076 16.03 -7.51 28.21
CA VAL A 1076 15.35 -8.29 27.15
C VAL A 1076 14.73 -9.56 27.72
N HIS A 1077 15.42 -10.27 28.63
CA HIS A 1077 14.84 -11.44 29.30
C HIS A 1077 13.65 -11.07 30.20
N ALA A 1078 13.69 -9.95 30.92
CA ALA A 1078 12.57 -9.47 31.72
C ALA A 1078 11.34 -9.13 30.86
N VAL A 1079 11.55 -8.44 29.73
CA VAL A 1079 10.46 -8.09 28.80
C VAL A 1079 9.91 -9.33 28.09
N LEU A 1080 10.75 -10.30 27.70
CA LEU A 1080 10.30 -11.57 27.12
C LEU A 1080 9.39 -12.35 28.09
N ALA A 1081 9.71 -12.38 29.38
CA ALA A 1081 8.89 -13.08 30.38
C ALA A 1081 7.48 -12.48 30.55
N GLU A 1082 7.31 -11.17 30.30
CA GLU A 1082 5.99 -10.52 30.25
C GLU A 1082 5.29 -10.77 28.91
N LEU A 1083 6.00 -10.62 27.77
CA LEU A 1083 5.42 -10.83 26.44
C LEU A 1083 4.95 -12.27 26.21
N ASP A 1084 5.66 -13.27 26.75
CA ASP A 1084 5.26 -14.69 26.69
C ASP A 1084 3.93 -15.00 27.41
N GLN A 1085 3.36 -14.03 28.14
CA GLN A 1085 2.06 -14.11 28.79
C GLN A 1085 0.96 -13.26 28.08
N MET A 1086 1.28 -12.61 26.95
CA MET A 1086 0.38 -11.69 26.24
C MET A 1086 -0.09 -12.26 24.89
N GLU A 1087 -1.41 -12.28 24.67
CA GLU A 1087 -2.02 -12.69 23.39
C GLU A 1087 -1.65 -11.71 22.26
N GLY A 1088 -1.18 -12.22 21.12
CA GLY A 1088 -0.76 -11.41 19.97
C GLY A 1088 0.69 -10.90 20.04
N ALA A 1089 1.46 -11.25 21.08
CA ALA A 1089 2.85 -10.84 21.25
C ALA A 1089 3.87 -11.73 20.51
N GLU A 1090 3.43 -12.79 19.84
CA GLU A 1090 4.29 -13.86 19.31
C GLU A 1090 5.36 -13.34 18.35
N THR A 1091 5.00 -12.43 17.43
CA THR A 1091 5.95 -11.78 16.50
C THR A 1091 7.02 -10.98 17.23
N THR A 1092 6.63 -10.27 18.29
CA THR A 1092 7.52 -9.38 19.06
C THR A 1092 8.47 -10.19 19.94
N ALA A 1093 7.95 -11.23 20.61
CA ALA A 1093 8.75 -12.17 21.39
C ALA A 1093 9.71 -12.99 20.52
N LEU A 1094 9.29 -13.40 19.32
CA LEU A 1094 10.15 -14.07 18.34
C LEU A 1094 11.30 -13.15 17.89
N GLY A 1095 10.99 -11.92 17.48
CA GLY A 1095 12.01 -10.96 17.05
C GLY A 1095 13.06 -10.67 18.14
N LEU A 1096 12.64 -10.50 19.40
CA LEU A 1096 13.56 -10.33 20.53
C LEU A 1096 14.42 -11.57 20.82
N ARG A 1097 13.90 -12.79 20.61
CA ARG A 1097 14.68 -14.04 20.73
C ARG A 1097 15.70 -14.18 19.60
N SER A 1098 15.32 -13.90 18.35
CA SER A 1098 16.24 -13.90 17.21
C SER A 1098 17.32 -12.82 17.34
N ALA A 1099 17.00 -11.68 17.95
CA ALA A 1099 17.99 -10.64 18.26
C ALA A 1099 19.04 -11.12 19.29
N ILE A 1100 18.65 -11.89 20.31
CA ILE A 1100 19.58 -12.55 21.23
C ILE A 1100 20.42 -13.59 20.50
N GLU A 1101 19.80 -14.43 19.65
CA GLU A 1101 20.48 -15.49 18.90
C GLU A 1101 21.58 -14.92 17.99
N ILE A 1102 21.26 -13.90 17.19
CA ILE A 1102 22.21 -13.22 16.30
C ILE A 1102 23.36 -12.58 17.11
N ALA A 1103 23.06 -11.90 18.21
CA ALA A 1103 24.09 -11.29 19.07
C ALA A 1103 24.93 -12.31 19.86
N SER A 1104 24.46 -13.55 20.02
CA SER A 1104 25.20 -14.65 20.68
C SER A 1104 26.08 -15.44 19.71
N ASN A 1105 25.72 -15.48 18.41
CA ASN A 1105 26.41 -16.31 17.41
C ASN A 1105 27.74 -15.71 16.89
N GLY A 1106 28.12 -14.51 17.33
CA GLY A 1106 29.42 -13.90 17.01
C GLY A 1106 29.32 -12.40 16.69
N PRO A 1107 30.31 -11.84 15.95
CA PRO A 1107 30.25 -10.47 15.48
C PRO A 1107 29.06 -10.25 14.53
N VAL A 1108 28.10 -9.41 14.93
CA VAL A 1108 26.93 -9.09 14.13
C VAL A 1108 27.32 -8.17 12.97
N SER A 1109 26.93 -8.55 11.75
CA SER A 1109 27.16 -7.77 10.54
C SER A 1109 25.87 -7.08 10.06
N PRO A 1110 25.98 -6.00 9.25
CA PRO A 1110 24.85 -5.40 8.54
C PRO A 1110 23.91 -6.39 7.85
N ALA A 1111 24.45 -7.31 7.04
CA ALA A 1111 23.66 -8.35 6.35
C ALA A 1111 23.06 -9.39 7.33
N GLY A 1112 23.67 -9.58 8.49
CA GLY A 1112 23.09 -10.40 9.57
C GLY A 1112 21.82 -9.78 10.15
N LEU A 1113 21.75 -8.44 10.27
CA LEU A 1113 20.56 -7.74 10.74
C LEU A 1113 19.37 -7.84 9.78
N GLU A 1114 19.63 -7.89 8.46
CA GLU A 1114 18.57 -8.01 7.44
C GLU A 1114 17.79 -9.33 7.52
N THR A 1115 18.33 -10.34 8.22
CA THR A 1115 17.59 -11.58 8.55
C THR A 1115 16.45 -11.38 9.57
N LEU A 1116 16.45 -10.25 10.28
CA LEU A 1116 15.36 -9.82 11.18
C LEU A 1116 14.28 -8.98 10.49
N GLY A 1117 14.41 -8.75 9.17
CA GLY A 1117 13.55 -7.89 8.38
C GLY A 1117 14.22 -6.58 7.94
N LEU A 1118 13.42 -5.60 7.53
CA LEU A 1118 13.90 -4.31 7.01
C LEU A 1118 13.53 -3.14 7.94
N GLY A 1119 12.89 -3.40 9.08
CA GLY A 1119 12.49 -2.38 10.05
C GLY A 1119 11.25 -1.57 9.66
N TRP A 1120 10.58 -1.93 8.55
CA TRP A 1120 9.34 -1.28 8.13
C TRP A 1120 8.16 -1.67 9.04
N GLN A 1121 8.19 -2.87 9.61
CA GLN A 1121 7.30 -3.29 10.69
C GLN A 1121 7.97 -3.08 12.06
N ALA A 1122 7.18 -2.70 13.05
CA ALA A 1122 7.63 -2.42 14.41
C ALA A 1122 8.34 -3.59 15.13
N PRO A 1123 7.96 -4.88 14.95
CA PRO A 1123 8.68 -6.00 15.55
C PRO A 1123 10.09 -6.16 14.96
N GLU A 1124 10.23 -6.01 13.63
CA GLU A 1124 11.52 -6.01 12.93
C GLU A 1124 12.41 -4.87 13.44
N ALA A 1125 11.84 -3.65 13.53
CA ALA A 1125 12.57 -2.46 13.94
C ALA A 1125 13.12 -2.57 15.37
N LEU A 1126 12.33 -3.14 16.28
CA LEU A 1126 12.76 -3.43 17.64
C LEU A 1126 13.82 -4.54 17.67
N ALA A 1127 13.65 -5.61 16.91
CA ALA A 1127 14.59 -6.74 16.86
C ALA A 1127 15.97 -6.30 16.34
N ILE A 1128 16.04 -5.58 15.22
CA ILE A 1128 17.27 -5.05 14.62
C ILE A 1128 17.99 -4.14 15.63
N ALA A 1129 17.26 -3.22 16.26
CA ALA A 1129 17.81 -2.31 17.25
C ALA A 1129 18.35 -3.02 18.50
N VAL A 1130 17.67 -4.05 18.98
CA VAL A 1130 18.11 -4.87 20.13
C VAL A 1130 19.31 -5.74 19.76
N ALA A 1131 19.37 -6.30 18.55
CA ALA A 1131 20.51 -7.08 18.08
C ALA A 1131 21.79 -6.23 17.99
N ALA A 1132 21.70 -5.05 17.38
CA ALA A 1132 22.81 -4.09 17.33
C ALA A 1132 23.24 -3.60 18.72
N ALA A 1133 22.28 -3.40 19.63
CA ALA A 1133 22.55 -3.03 21.02
C ALA A 1133 23.27 -4.15 21.81
N LEU A 1134 22.86 -5.41 21.64
CA LEU A 1134 23.46 -6.58 22.29
C LEU A 1134 24.83 -6.97 21.67
N ALA A 1135 25.09 -6.62 20.42
CA ALA A 1135 26.40 -6.79 19.77
C ALA A 1135 27.46 -5.82 20.30
N HIS A 1136 27.07 -4.56 20.56
CA HIS A 1136 27.96 -3.50 21.01
C HIS A 1136 27.52 -2.83 22.33
N PRO A 1137 27.23 -3.59 23.40
CA PRO A 1137 26.53 -3.07 24.58
C PRO A 1137 27.36 -2.07 25.39
N ASN A 1138 28.69 -2.03 25.17
CA ASN A 1138 29.62 -1.08 25.79
C ASN A 1138 29.98 0.11 24.88
N SER A 1139 29.54 0.16 23.61
CA SER A 1139 29.93 1.20 22.64
C SER A 1139 28.70 1.78 21.93
N PHE A 1140 28.30 2.99 22.35
CA PHE A 1140 27.18 3.71 21.73
C PHE A 1140 27.40 3.92 20.22
N ALA A 1141 28.62 4.33 19.84
CA ALA A 1141 28.93 4.69 18.46
C ALA A 1141 28.89 3.48 17.52
N ASP A 1142 29.32 2.30 17.98
CA ASP A 1142 29.28 1.08 17.15
C ASP A 1142 27.86 0.51 17.08
N ALA A 1143 27.14 0.46 18.20
CA ALA A 1143 25.75 0.00 18.24
C ALA A 1143 24.83 0.81 17.31
N VAL A 1144 24.89 2.14 17.40
CA VAL A 1144 24.03 3.02 16.59
C VAL A 1144 24.49 3.09 15.13
N SER A 1145 25.80 3.01 14.87
CA SER A 1145 26.30 2.91 13.49
C SER A 1145 25.85 1.63 12.81
N LEU A 1146 25.94 0.48 13.50
CA LEU A 1146 25.45 -0.81 13.02
C LEU A 1146 23.92 -0.78 12.79
N ALA A 1147 23.15 -0.23 13.74
CA ALA A 1147 21.70 -0.06 13.58
C ALA A 1147 21.30 0.93 12.47
N ALA A 1148 22.16 1.88 12.09
CA ALA A 1148 21.96 2.76 10.94
C ALA A 1148 22.46 2.16 9.60
N THR A 1149 23.14 1.00 9.63
CA THR A 1149 23.78 0.38 8.46
C THR A 1149 23.08 -0.94 8.12
N HIS A 1150 21.87 -0.86 7.56
CA HIS A 1150 21.14 -1.96 6.92
C HIS A 1150 20.13 -1.38 5.91
N ALA A 1151 19.62 -2.17 4.97
CA ALA A 1151 18.57 -1.73 4.05
C ALA A 1151 17.23 -1.53 4.78
N GLY A 1152 16.45 -0.54 4.33
CA GLY A 1152 15.14 -0.21 4.93
C GLY A 1152 15.23 0.85 6.02
N ASN A 1153 14.37 0.75 7.04
CA ASN A 1153 14.07 1.84 7.97
C ASN A 1153 15.13 2.08 9.06
N SER A 1154 16.34 2.38 8.61
CA SER A 1154 17.54 2.66 9.40
C SER A 1154 17.38 3.84 10.38
N ALA A 1155 16.47 4.78 10.12
CA ALA A 1155 16.12 5.85 11.09
C ALA A 1155 15.38 5.32 12.31
N ALA A 1156 14.39 4.43 12.13
CA ALA A 1156 13.64 3.87 13.26
C ALA A 1156 14.53 2.95 14.12
N THR A 1157 15.27 2.05 13.49
CA THR A 1157 16.16 1.08 14.17
C THR A 1157 17.30 1.78 14.90
N ALA A 1158 18.00 2.72 14.25
CA ALA A 1158 19.05 3.50 14.90
C ALA A 1158 18.51 4.37 16.04
N SER A 1159 17.31 4.95 15.91
CA SER A 1159 16.67 5.71 16.99
C SER A 1159 16.32 4.82 18.20
N ILE A 1160 15.75 3.63 17.98
CA ILE A 1160 15.47 2.66 19.05
C ILE A 1160 16.78 2.21 19.71
N CYS A 1161 17.79 1.85 18.93
CA CYS A 1161 19.11 1.44 19.42
C CYS A 1161 19.79 2.55 20.25
N GLY A 1162 19.76 3.78 19.75
CA GLY A 1162 20.28 4.95 20.45
C GLY A 1162 19.52 5.26 21.74
N SER A 1163 18.21 5.01 21.79
CA SER A 1163 17.42 5.15 23.01
C SER A 1163 17.81 4.11 24.08
N LEU A 1164 18.06 2.87 23.68
CA LEU A 1164 18.47 1.76 24.55
C LEU A 1164 19.89 1.98 25.09
N LEU A 1165 20.87 2.21 24.21
CA LEU A 1165 22.25 2.48 24.62
C LEU A 1165 22.35 3.78 25.41
N GLY A 1166 21.61 4.82 25.03
CA GLY A 1166 21.49 6.06 25.77
C GLY A 1166 20.92 5.87 27.18
N THR A 1167 19.89 5.03 27.35
CA THR A 1167 19.36 4.67 28.68
C THR A 1167 20.37 3.86 29.48
N ALA A 1168 21.06 2.90 28.86
CA ALA A 1168 22.04 2.04 29.52
C ALA A 1168 23.31 2.81 29.95
N ARG A 1169 23.75 3.79 29.14
CA ARG A 1169 25.08 4.43 29.21
C ARG A 1169 25.10 5.92 29.55
N GLY A 1170 23.94 6.59 29.50
CA GLY A 1170 23.85 8.04 29.61
C GLY A 1170 24.38 8.76 28.37
N ALA A 1171 24.35 10.10 28.38
CA ALA A 1171 24.75 10.90 27.22
C ALA A 1171 26.28 11.01 27.01
N GLY A 1172 27.09 10.75 28.05
CA GLY A 1172 28.55 10.95 28.00
C GLY A 1172 29.30 10.14 26.91
N PRO A 1173 28.93 8.87 26.64
CA PRO A 1173 29.51 8.08 25.54
C PRO A 1173 28.97 8.38 24.14
N ILE A 1174 28.04 9.32 23.98
CA ILE A 1174 27.55 9.74 22.65
C ILE A 1174 28.56 10.73 22.05
N PRO A 1175 29.03 10.52 20.80
CA PRO A 1175 29.93 11.46 20.11
C PRO A 1175 29.43 12.91 20.14
N ALA A 1176 30.31 13.83 20.52
CA ALA A 1176 29.98 15.23 20.75
C ALA A 1176 29.58 15.94 19.45
N GLU A 1177 30.22 15.57 18.34
CA GLU A 1177 29.91 15.98 16.98
C GLU A 1177 28.49 15.58 16.55
N TRP A 1178 28.02 14.38 16.94
CA TRP A 1178 26.67 13.92 16.65
C TRP A 1178 25.63 14.74 17.45
N THR A 1179 25.83 14.90 18.77
CA THR A 1179 24.88 15.67 19.61
C THR A 1179 24.92 17.18 19.35
N THR A 1180 26.02 17.72 18.80
CA THR A 1180 26.14 19.13 18.42
C THR A 1180 25.57 19.41 17.03
N GLY A 1181 25.59 18.41 16.13
CA GLY A 1181 25.02 18.50 14.79
C GLY A 1181 23.49 18.34 14.72
N LEU A 1182 22.83 17.97 15.81
CA LEU A 1182 21.37 17.77 15.86
C LEU A 1182 20.59 19.08 15.68
N GLU A 1183 19.75 19.14 14.65
CA GLU A 1183 18.85 20.28 14.39
C GLU A 1183 17.89 20.55 15.57
N LEU A 1184 17.33 19.49 16.17
CA LEU A 1184 16.37 19.60 17.28
C LEU A 1184 17.04 19.87 18.64
N ARG A 1185 18.38 19.96 18.71
CA ARG A 1185 19.13 20.02 19.96
C ARG A 1185 18.60 21.05 20.98
N PRO A 1186 18.31 22.32 20.62
CA PRO A 1186 17.83 23.31 21.59
C PRO A 1186 16.44 22.99 22.17
N VAL A 1187 15.61 22.25 21.43
CA VAL A 1187 14.30 21.79 21.91
C VAL A 1187 14.47 20.64 22.90
N LEU A 1188 15.34 19.69 22.58
CA LEU A 1188 15.60 18.51 23.42
C LEU A 1188 16.26 18.91 24.74
N ASP A 1189 17.28 19.79 24.72
CA ASP A 1189 17.91 20.32 25.95
C ASP A 1189 16.88 21.01 26.86
N GLN A 1190 15.97 21.82 26.28
CA GLN A 1190 14.93 22.50 27.06
C GLN A 1190 13.90 21.53 27.66
N LEU A 1191 13.50 20.49 26.93
CA LEU A 1191 12.60 19.44 27.43
C LEU A 1191 13.27 18.60 28.53
N LEU A 1192 14.56 18.29 28.40
CA LEU A 1192 15.30 17.50 29.39
C LEU A 1192 15.49 18.26 30.71
N GLU A 1193 15.77 19.55 30.65
CA GLU A 1193 15.82 20.40 31.84
C GLU A 1193 14.41 20.57 32.46
N ASP A 1194 13.38 20.80 31.66
CA ASP A 1194 12.00 20.90 32.17
C ASP A 1194 11.49 19.57 32.77
N ALA A 1195 11.90 18.41 32.23
CA ALA A 1195 11.60 17.09 32.78
C ALA A 1195 12.32 16.82 34.11
N HIS A 1196 13.52 17.37 34.30
CA HIS A 1196 14.18 17.34 35.60
C HIS A 1196 13.44 18.22 36.61
N ARG A 1197 13.17 19.48 36.23
CA ARG A 1197 12.54 20.49 37.08
C ARG A 1197 11.09 20.17 37.45
N ALA A 1198 10.36 19.46 36.58
CA ALA A 1198 9.03 18.94 36.90
C ALA A 1198 9.01 17.97 38.10
N GLY A 1199 10.14 17.30 38.38
CA GLY A 1199 10.32 16.41 39.52
C GLY A 1199 11.02 17.03 40.73
N THR A 1200 11.42 18.31 40.68
CA THR A 1200 12.22 18.95 41.75
C THR A 1200 11.79 20.38 42.14
N GLU A 1201 11.13 21.13 41.26
CA GLU A 1201 10.67 22.52 41.51
C GLU A 1201 9.15 22.68 41.61
N ILE A 1202 8.39 21.60 41.39
CA ILE A 1202 6.92 21.64 41.45
C ILE A 1202 6.45 21.18 42.82
N ASP A 1203 6.00 22.12 43.65
CA ASP A 1203 5.41 21.88 44.96
C ASP A 1203 3.94 22.37 44.98
N THR A 1204 3.10 21.74 45.80
CA THR A 1204 1.68 22.13 46.03
C THR A 1204 1.50 23.38 46.88
N HIS A 1205 2.56 23.87 47.53
CA HIS A 1205 2.53 24.97 48.50
C HIS A 1205 3.26 26.24 48.02
N GLU A 1206 4.00 26.17 46.93
CA GLU A 1206 4.68 27.32 46.32
C GLU A 1206 3.99 27.80 45.03
N PRO A 1207 4.20 29.07 44.60
CA PRO A 1207 3.66 29.56 43.33
C PRO A 1207 4.26 28.81 42.13
N VAL A 1208 3.41 28.30 41.23
CA VAL A 1208 3.83 27.55 40.04
C VAL A 1208 4.91 28.32 39.25
N PRO A 1209 6.13 27.76 39.09
CA PRO A 1209 7.23 28.44 38.42
C PRO A 1209 6.90 28.91 37.00
N GLY A 1210 7.41 30.07 36.61
CA GLY A 1210 7.08 30.69 35.31
C GLY A 1210 7.42 29.83 34.08
N TRP A 1211 8.39 28.91 34.19
CA TRP A 1211 8.72 27.97 33.11
C TRP A 1211 7.64 26.91 32.89
N ALA A 1212 6.95 26.47 33.95
CA ALA A 1212 5.92 25.44 33.91
C ALA A 1212 4.66 25.90 33.17
N GLN A 1213 4.49 27.22 33.00
CA GLN A 1213 3.41 27.82 32.21
C GLN A 1213 3.48 27.43 30.71
N ARG A 1214 4.61 26.89 30.24
CA ARG A 1214 4.75 26.26 28.91
C ARG A 1214 3.93 24.97 28.74
N TYR A 1215 3.42 24.38 29.83
CA TYR A 1215 2.68 23.12 29.85
C TYR A 1215 1.21 23.39 30.27
N PRO A 1216 0.35 23.86 29.35
CA PRO A 1216 -0.95 24.42 29.72
C PRO A 1216 -1.93 23.39 30.28
N GLY A 1217 -2.60 23.72 31.40
CA GLY A 1217 -3.85 23.11 31.88
C GLY A 1217 -3.82 22.53 33.29
#